data_AF-A0A959SX34-F1
#
_entry.id   AF-A0A959SX34-F1
#
_cell.length_a   1.000
_cell.length_b   1.000
_cell.length_c   1.000
_cell.angle_alpha   90.00
_cell.angle_beta   90.00
_cell.angle_gamma   90.00
#
_symmetry.space_group_name_H-M   'P 1'
#
loop_
_entity.id
_entity.type
_entity.pdbx_description
1 polymer ?
#
loop_
_entity_poly.entity_id
_entity_poly.type
_entity_poly.pdbx_seq_one_letter_code
_entity_poly.pdbx_strand_id
1 'polypeptide(L)'
;MSQNKYWQSFGEVNDPENFKKMAQDEFHEELPFESFDDKGLLDAKAPRRDFLKYLGFSTAAAAIAAGCKIPERKVFPYGNKPENMVPGVAKYYATTYVQDGDVIPVLAKVRDGRPIKIEGNDLCSFTNGGTSARCQASVLDLYDMYRLRYPQHRVAAATDTEPAKFEEFPTFEQADKAIAEAMTAAGGTTVLLTSTIVSPTTKDIISKYSGLKHVQYDADSYSGMLLANEASGFGKKLPSYNFGAAKVIVSIGADFLGTWLSPVEFAKGYSKGRKIDEKNPEMSKHYHFEGHLSMTGSNADERFTHRPSETGAVALDLLSMINGTEETQTIKDEKLEEGIRKAAADLKAHQGQALVVCGSNDKNIQIIVNAINNAIGAYGTTIDWGKPVNYRQGIDSEIEELVAQMEAGQVGTLMIAGANPSYTYYNAAKFNAALKKVKVTVSFNGKMDETTEQCEYAIPTHHYLESWGDAEPKAGVTSFIQPAIHPLFKTRAYQTSLLKWSGNDADYDTYFREYWTGKLGSDGFNAALQNGIKEDEATSGGGSYSGAGLAEAVSAVAAAKKGSGTEVVLYQKVSIGTGAQAGNPWLQELPDPVSKATWDNYALISIPKAKELGIKLNNDYEYYPQKPLVKITVGGKDLILPILAIPGMQADTIAIAVGYGRNDASGVTAAGIGQNVYDLVQYNGTTVDFAVSGATLENTGDKYKIAQTQKHNSYENRKEVVRETTLKSFKASPTVIPDFSNKLEEDFYNNSGGNFRGNATLYPDPETRMTELRWGMSIDMNACYGCGACVVA
;
A
#
# COMPACT_ATOMS: atom_id res chain seq x y z
N MET A 1 -20.29 -37.78 -38.86
CA MET A 1 -19.38 -36.92 -38.08
C MET A 1 -20.10 -35.61 -37.83
N SER A 2 -20.56 -35.37 -36.61
CA SER A 2 -21.18 -34.10 -36.23
C SER A 2 -20.09 -33.02 -36.28
N GLN A 3 -20.32 -31.95 -37.05
CA GLN A 3 -19.48 -30.76 -36.98
C GLN A 3 -19.79 -30.07 -35.66
N ASN A 4 -18.96 -30.33 -34.64
CA ASN A 4 -19.01 -29.56 -33.41
C ASN A 4 -18.56 -28.14 -33.72
N LYS A 5 -19.49 -27.20 -33.64
CA LYS A 5 -19.23 -25.77 -33.82
C LYS A 5 -18.65 -25.24 -32.52
N TYR A 6 -17.38 -24.85 -32.53
CA TYR A 6 -16.71 -24.27 -31.38
C TYR A 6 -16.88 -22.75 -31.44
N TRP A 7 -17.56 -22.17 -30.46
CA TRP A 7 -17.79 -20.73 -30.36
C TRP A 7 -16.59 -20.05 -29.72
N GLN A 8 -16.17 -18.91 -30.27
CA GLN A 8 -14.99 -18.16 -29.82
C GLN A 8 -15.32 -17.15 -28.72
N SER A 9 -16.59 -16.83 -28.51
CA SER A 9 -17.04 -15.95 -27.42
C SER A 9 -18.50 -16.24 -27.01
N PHE A 10 -18.88 -15.79 -25.81
CA PHE A 10 -20.27 -15.87 -25.36
C PHE A 10 -21.23 -15.01 -26.20
N GLY A 11 -20.73 -13.98 -26.90
CA GLY A 11 -21.53 -13.16 -27.82
C GLY A 11 -22.01 -13.94 -29.05
N GLU A 12 -21.21 -14.90 -29.53
CA GLU A 12 -21.55 -15.76 -30.67
C GLU A 12 -22.71 -16.74 -30.36
N VAL A 13 -22.97 -17.01 -29.08
CA VAL A 13 -24.07 -17.86 -28.60
C VAL A 13 -25.30 -17.04 -28.23
N ASN A 14 -25.11 -15.91 -27.55
CA ASN A 14 -26.20 -15.17 -26.92
C ASN A 14 -26.79 -14.05 -27.80
N ASP A 15 -26.03 -13.52 -28.76
CA ASP A 15 -26.49 -12.48 -29.69
C ASP A 15 -25.75 -12.56 -31.06
N PRO A 16 -25.98 -13.63 -31.84
CA PRO A 16 -25.23 -13.91 -33.06
C PRO A 16 -25.45 -12.89 -34.18
N GLU A 17 -26.56 -12.16 -34.18
CA GLU A 17 -26.82 -11.09 -35.15
C GLU A 17 -25.99 -9.85 -34.84
N ASN A 18 -25.89 -9.47 -33.57
CA ASN A 18 -25.10 -8.31 -33.15
C ASN A 18 -23.60 -8.60 -33.27
N PHE A 19 -23.16 -9.83 -32.95
CA PHE A 19 -21.79 -10.29 -33.21
C PHE A 19 -21.42 -10.19 -34.70
N LYS A 20 -22.30 -10.62 -35.62
CA LYS A 20 -22.07 -10.47 -37.06
C LYS A 20 -22.02 -9.01 -37.52
N LYS A 21 -22.84 -8.15 -36.90
CA LYS A 21 -22.84 -6.70 -37.16
C LYS A 21 -21.54 -6.03 -36.69
N MET A 22 -21.08 -6.37 -35.50
CA MET A 22 -19.82 -5.86 -34.93
C MET A 22 -18.59 -6.39 -35.68
N ALA A 23 -18.63 -7.63 -36.18
CA ALA A 23 -17.55 -8.20 -36.98
C ALA A 23 -17.44 -7.60 -38.39
N GLN A 24 -18.46 -6.88 -38.86
CA GLN A 24 -18.48 -6.25 -40.18
C GLN A 24 -17.95 -4.81 -40.18
N ASP A 25 -17.75 -4.20 -39.02
CA ASP A 25 -17.44 -2.77 -38.91
C ASP A 25 -16.32 -2.56 -37.87
N GLU A 26 -15.08 -2.81 -38.28
CA GLU A 26 -13.89 -2.78 -37.40
C GLU A 26 -13.55 -1.36 -36.89
N PHE A 27 -14.19 -0.30 -37.42
CA PHE A 27 -13.89 1.11 -37.11
C PHE A 27 -15.16 1.97 -36.97
N HIS A 28 -15.73 2.02 -35.77
CA HIS A 28 -17.01 2.70 -35.44
C HIS A 28 -16.91 4.19 -35.04
N GLU A 29 -15.95 4.97 -35.54
CA GLU A 29 -15.95 6.42 -35.27
C GLU A 29 -16.57 7.21 -36.44
N GLU A 30 -17.70 7.90 -36.18
CA GLU A 30 -18.11 9.03 -37.02
C GLU A 30 -17.06 10.15 -36.88
N LEU A 31 -16.50 10.55 -38.02
CA LEU A 31 -15.51 11.62 -38.10
C LEU A 31 -16.13 12.95 -37.61
N PRO A 32 -15.56 13.62 -36.59
CA PRO A 32 -16.02 14.94 -36.21
C PRO A 32 -15.56 15.93 -37.26
N PHE A 33 -16.43 16.27 -38.21
CA PHE A 33 -16.25 17.45 -39.05
C PHE A 33 -16.93 18.64 -38.36
N GLU A 34 -16.27 19.23 -37.36
CA GLU A 34 -16.62 20.57 -36.88
C GLU A 34 -15.52 21.58 -37.24
N SER A 35 -16.00 22.72 -37.74
CA SER A 35 -15.26 23.85 -38.28
C SER A 35 -14.31 24.48 -37.26
N PHE A 36 -13.11 24.81 -37.74
CA PHE A 36 -12.07 25.51 -36.98
C PHE A 36 -12.54 26.89 -36.51
N ASP A 37 -12.65 27.10 -35.20
CA ASP A 37 -12.73 28.43 -34.58
C ASP A 37 -11.33 28.99 -34.28
N ASP A 38 -11.24 30.31 -34.14
CA ASP A 38 -10.04 31.20 -34.11
C ASP A 38 -8.98 30.94 -33.01
N LYS A 39 -9.00 29.80 -32.32
CA LYS A 39 -7.99 29.42 -31.31
C LYS A 39 -7.08 28.32 -31.88
N GLY A 40 -5.99 28.75 -32.51
CA GLY A 40 -4.82 28.01 -33.01
C GLY A 40 -4.68 26.48 -32.83
N LEU A 41 -3.97 25.86 -33.78
CA LEU A 41 -3.68 24.43 -33.96
C LEU A 41 -3.27 23.60 -32.72
N LEU A 42 -2.80 24.25 -31.64
CA LEU A 42 -2.34 23.58 -30.42
C LEU A 42 -3.48 23.13 -29.49
N ASP A 43 -4.69 23.68 -29.65
CA ASP A 43 -5.87 23.31 -28.84
C ASP A 43 -6.88 22.44 -29.59
N ALA A 44 -6.60 22.06 -30.84
CA ALA A 44 -7.50 21.22 -31.63
C ALA A 44 -7.40 19.74 -31.21
N LYS A 45 -8.52 19.14 -30.78
CA LYS A 45 -8.66 17.68 -30.59
C LYS A 45 -8.71 16.97 -31.96
N ALA A 46 -7.57 16.86 -32.64
CA ALA A 46 -7.46 16.14 -33.90
C ALA A 46 -7.13 14.64 -33.66
N PRO A 47 -7.68 13.70 -34.44
CA PRO A 47 -7.29 12.29 -34.38
C PRO A 47 -5.80 12.10 -34.74
N ARG A 48 -5.15 11.13 -34.10
CA ARG A 48 -3.72 10.79 -34.21
C ARG A 48 -3.20 10.69 -35.66
N ARG A 49 -4.04 10.28 -36.62
CA ARG A 49 -3.67 10.12 -38.03
C ARG A 49 -3.51 11.44 -38.78
N ASP A 50 -4.34 12.45 -38.50
CA ASP A 50 -4.25 13.75 -39.17
C ASP A 50 -3.18 14.63 -38.52
N PHE A 51 -2.94 14.46 -37.21
CA PHE A 51 -1.72 14.94 -36.56
C PHE A 51 -0.48 14.38 -37.24
N LEU A 52 -0.39 13.07 -37.51
CA LEU A 52 0.76 12.46 -38.17
C LEU A 52 0.91 12.88 -39.64
N LYS A 53 -0.17 13.15 -40.38
CA LYS A 53 -0.11 13.68 -41.74
C LYS A 53 0.39 15.12 -41.77
N TYR A 54 -0.11 15.98 -40.89
CA TYR A 54 0.36 17.36 -40.77
C TYR A 54 1.78 17.42 -40.22
N LEU A 55 2.13 16.57 -39.26
CA LEU A 55 3.50 16.46 -38.76
C LEU A 55 4.42 15.95 -39.87
N GLY A 56 4.02 14.97 -40.68
CA GLY A 56 4.80 14.45 -41.80
C GLY A 56 5.02 15.46 -42.94
N PHE A 57 3.99 16.26 -43.29
CA PHE A 57 4.12 17.33 -44.29
C PHE A 57 4.85 18.58 -43.75
N SER A 58 4.68 18.91 -42.47
CA SER A 58 5.34 20.07 -41.85
C SER A 58 6.77 19.78 -41.38
N THR A 59 7.11 18.56 -40.96
CA THR A 59 8.50 18.20 -40.60
C THR A 59 9.40 18.06 -41.82
N ALA A 60 8.88 17.60 -42.97
CA ALA A 60 9.68 17.58 -44.21
C ALA A 60 9.99 19.00 -44.71
N ALA A 61 9.04 19.94 -44.59
CA ALA A 61 9.26 21.35 -44.95
C ALA A 61 10.07 22.12 -43.89
N ALA A 62 9.85 21.87 -42.59
CA ALA A 62 10.55 22.50 -41.48
C ALA A 62 11.97 21.96 -41.29
N ALA A 63 12.26 20.69 -41.59
CA ALA A 63 13.64 20.18 -41.54
C ALA A 63 14.52 20.74 -42.66
N ILE A 64 13.92 21.18 -43.78
CA ILE A 64 14.64 21.81 -44.91
C ILE A 64 14.75 23.34 -44.71
N ALA A 65 13.74 23.99 -44.12
CA ALA A 65 13.76 25.43 -43.81
C ALA A 65 14.50 25.78 -42.51
N ALA A 66 14.43 24.91 -41.50
CA ALA A 66 15.23 24.93 -40.30
C ALA A 66 16.34 23.89 -40.42
N GLY A 67 17.33 24.19 -41.27
CA GLY A 67 18.70 23.72 -41.06
C GLY A 67 19.14 24.23 -39.68
N CYS A 68 18.67 23.55 -38.64
CA CYS A 68 18.69 23.97 -37.26
C CYS A 68 20.14 24.09 -36.81
N LYS A 69 20.57 25.32 -36.49
CA LYS A 69 21.64 25.49 -35.52
C LYS A 69 21.23 24.70 -34.27
N ILE A 70 21.93 23.60 -33.99
CA ILE A 70 21.77 22.87 -32.74
C ILE A 70 21.93 23.92 -31.62
N PRO A 71 20.93 24.08 -30.73
CA PRO A 71 21.04 25.07 -29.66
C PRO A 71 22.28 24.76 -28.84
N GLU A 72 23.06 25.80 -28.52
CA GLU A 72 24.27 25.66 -27.73
C GLU A 72 23.93 25.06 -26.36
N ARG A 73 24.34 23.81 -26.13
CA ARG A 73 24.18 23.13 -24.84
C ARG A 73 25.32 23.53 -23.92
N LYS A 74 25.04 24.41 -22.97
CA LYS A 74 26.01 24.86 -21.97
C LYS A 74 26.25 23.77 -20.93
N VAL A 75 27.51 23.49 -20.63
CA VAL A 75 27.93 22.62 -19.53
C VAL A 75 28.56 23.50 -18.46
N PHE A 76 27.95 23.53 -17.28
CA PHE A 76 28.46 24.31 -16.15
C PHE A 76 29.23 23.38 -15.21
N PRO A 77 30.56 23.54 -15.06
CA PRO A 77 31.30 22.81 -14.03
C PRO A 77 30.95 23.36 -12.64
N TYR A 78 31.26 22.59 -11.60
CA TYR A 78 31.13 23.05 -10.23
C TYR A 78 32.08 24.23 -9.97
N GLY A 79 31.57 25.31 -9.37
CA GLY A 79 32.40 26.42 -8.90
C GLY A 79 33.36 25.99 -7.79
N ASN A 80 32.88 25.12 -6.88
CA ASN A 80 33.70 24.38 -5.93
C ASN A 80 33.25 22.92 -5.94
N LYS A 81 34.09 22.01 -6.44
CA LYS A 81 33.75 20.60 -6.57
C LYS A 81 33.99 19.88 -5.24
N PRO A 82 32.99 19.20 -4.64
CA PRO A 82 33.22 18.31 -3.50
C PRO A 82 34.28 17.26 -3.82
N GLU A 83 35.21 17.03 -2.90
CA GLU A 83 36.35 16.11 -3.08
C GLU A 83 35.88 14.71 -3.47
N ASN A 84 34.86 14.21 -2.78
CA ASN A 84 34.35 12.86 -2.99
C ASN A 84 33.47 12.72 -4.25
N MET A 85 33.23 13.76 -5.05
CA MET A 85 32.28 13.68 -6.17
C MET A 85 32.97 13.74 -7.54
N VAL A 86 32.59 12.76 -8.38
CA VAL A 86 33.00 12.65 -9.77
C VAL A 86 31.75 12.75 -10.64
N PRO A 87 31.61 13.78 -11.49
CA PRO A 87 30.44 13.95 -12.34
C PRO A 87 30.17 12.70 -13.19
N GLY A 88 28.91 12.28 -13.25
CA GLY A 88 28.48 11.09 -13.99
C GLY A 88 28.65 9.75 -13.26
N VAL A 89 29.40 9.69 -12.15
CA VAL A 89 29.51 8.49 -11.31
C VAL A 89 28.48 8.55 -10.20
N ALA A 90 27.57 7.57 -10.18
CA ALA A 90 26.55 7.50 -9.14
C ALA A 90 27.15 7.09 -7.78
N LYS A 91 26.56 7.62 -6.71
CA LYS A 91 26.82 7.21 -5.33
C LYS A 91 25.57 6.60 -4.71
N TYR A 92 25.75 5.84 -3.65
CA TYR A 92 24.66 5.28 -2.86
C TYR A 92 24.80 5.79 -1.43
N TYR A 93 23.71 6.34 -0.90
CA TYR A 93 23.62 6.80 0.49
C TYR A 93 22.61 5.92 1.21
N ALA A 94 23.02 5.31 2.33
CA ALA A 94 22.11 4.53 3.13
C ALA A 94 21.13 5.46 3.86
N THR A 95 19.84 5.22 3.75
CA THR A 95 18.80 6.05 4.37
C THR A 95 17.61 5.14 4.71
N THR A 96 16.54 5.70 5.25
CA THR A 96 15.35 4.91 5.62
C THR A 96 14.10 5.61 5.13
N TYR A 97 13.27 4.86 4.40
CA TYR A 97 11.92 5.29 4.03
C TYR A 97 10.99 5.02 5.21
N VAL A 98 10.31 6.07 5.68
CA VAL A 98 9.33 5.99 6.78
C VAL A 98 8.06 6.71 6.35
N GLN A 99 6.99 5.96 6.14
CA GLN A 99 5.69 6.52 5.75
C GLN A 99 4.57 5.53 5.99
N ASP A 100 3.47 5.98 6.61
CA ASP A 100 2.30 5.13 6.92
C ASP A 100 2.71 3.78 7.52
N GLY A 101 3.65 3.77 8.46
CA GLY A 101 4.22 2.58 9.13
C GLY A 101 5.03 1.61 8.26
N ASP A 102 5.21 1.88 6.97
CA ASP A 102 6.33 1.30 6.24
C ASP A 102 7.62 1.90 6.80
N VAL A 103 8.53 1.06 7.28
CA VAL A 103 9.88 1.45 7.73
C VAL A 103 10.89 0.56 7.03
N ILE A 104 11.44 1.06 5.92
CA ILE A 104 12.25 0.28 4.99
C ILE A 104 13.63 0.94 4.88
N PRO A 105 14.69 0.32 5.40
CA PRO A 105 16.07 0.73 5.14
C PRO A 105 16.40 0.58 3.65
N VAL A 106 16.90 1.65 3.05
CA VAL A 106 17.13 1.77 1.59
C VAL A 106 18.46 2.43 1.28
N LEU A 107 18.88 2.33 0.02
CA LEU A 107 20.01 3.04 -0.57
C LEU A 107 19.46 4.05 -1.59
N ALA A 108 19.69 5.34 -1.37
CA ALA A 108 19.39 6.36 -2.36
C ALA A 108 20.53 6.45 -3.37
N LYS A 109 20.26 6.12 -4.64
CA LYS A 109 21.19 6.34 -5.74
C LYS A 109 21.19 7.82 -6.10
N VAL A 110 22.32 8.48 -5.91
CA VAL A 110 22.53 9.91 -6.13
C VAL A 110 23.44 10.12 -7.33
N ARG A 111 23.01 10.93 -8.28
CA ARG A 111 23.80 11.36 -9.44
C ARG A 111 23.98 12.86 -9.41
N ASP A 112 25.23 13.33 -9.40
CA ASP A 112 25.59 14.75 -9.40
C ASP A 112 24.89 15.57 -8.29
N GLY A 113 24.64 14.94 -7.13
CA GLY A 113 23.96 15.54 -5.97
C GLY A 113 22.44 15.42 -5.95
N ARG A 114 21.82 14.67 -6.89
CA ARG A 114 20.38 14.45 -6.95
C ARG A 114 20.01 12.96 -6.78
N PRO A 115 19.12 12.60 -5.85
CA PRO A 115 18.54 11.26 -5.76
C PRO A 115 17.71 10.94 -7.01
N ILE A 116 17.91 9.76 -7.58
CA ILE A 116 17.27 9.37 -8.85
C ILE A 116 16.61 7.99 -8.81
N LYS A 117 16.95 7.17 -7.81
CA LYS A 117 16.42 5.81 -7.64
C LYS A 117 16.61 5.37 -6.20
N ILE A 118 15.68 4.57 -5.69
CA ILE A 118 15.76 3.92 -4.40
C ILE A 118 16.09 2.44 -4.62
N GLU A 119 17.05 1.90 -3.90
CA GLU A 119 17.32 0.45 -3.83
C GLU A 119 17.11 -0.02 -2.40
N GLY A 120 16.80 -1.29 -2.16
CA GLY A 120 16.74 -1.79 -0.78
C GLY A 120 18.14 -1.91 -0.18
N ASN A 121 18.25 -1.70 1.13
CA ASN A 121 19.50 -1.95 1.84
C ASN A 121 19.61 -3.45 2.17
N ASP A 122 20.60 -4.12 1.57
CA ASP A 122 20.84 -5.56 1.72
C ASP A 122 21.45 -5.94 3.08
N LEU A 123 21.92 -4.96 3.86
CA LEU A 123 22.36 -5.16 5.25
C LEU A 123 21.20 -5.30 6.23
N CYS A 124 19.96 -4.95 5.84
CA CYS A 124 18.78 -5.14 6.67
C CYS A 124 18.35 -6.61 6.66
N SER A 125 18.39 -7.28 7.82
CA SER A 125 18.19 -8.74 7.90
C SER A 125 16.78 -9.19 7.52
N PHE A 126 15.78 -8.35 7.75
CA PHE A 126 14.37 -8.70 7.58
C PHE A 126 13.79 -8.32 6.21
N THR A 127 14.31 -7.27 5.55
CA THR A 127 13.94 -6.94 4.16
C THR A 127 14.93 -7.51 3.13
N ASN A 128 16.21 -7.66 3.49
CA ASN A 128 17.30 -8.20 2.68
C ASN A 128 17.27 -7.64 1.24
N GLY A 129 17.32 -6.32 1.14
CA GLY A 129 17.30 -5.57 -0.12
C GLY A 129 15.91 -5.39 -0.76
N GLY A 130 14.83 -5.85 -0.12
CA GLY A 130 13.46 -5.68 -0.60
C GLY A 130 12.93 -4.25 -0.46
N THR A 131 12.03 -3.85 -1.35
CA THR A 131 11.29 -2.56 -1.29
C THR A 131 9.84 -2.77 -1.75
N SER A 132 8.94 -1.88 -1.36
CA SER A 132 7.57 -1.80 -1.90
C SER A 132 7.51 -0.89 -3.12
N ALA A 133 6.43 -0.98 -3.92
CA ALA A 133 6.17 -0.05 -5.02
C ALA A 133 6.11 1.41 -4.54
N ARG A 134 5.45 1.65 -3.40
CA ARG A 134 5.39 2.94 -2.69
C ARG A 134 6.77 3.50 -2.34
N CYS A 135 7.63 2.64 -1.80
CA CYS A 135 9.01 2.98 -1.47
C CYS A 135 9.86 3.32 -2.69
N GLN A 136 9.67 2.60 -3.81
CA GLN A 136 10.34 2.92 -5.07
C GLN A 136 9.87 4.25 -5.67
N ALA A 137 8.56 4.51 -5.61
CA ALA A 137 7.97 5.70 -6.18
C ALA A 137 8.21 6.99 -5.38
N SER A 138 8.56 6.89 -4.10
CA SER A 138 8.74 8.05 -3.22
C SER A 138 9.87 9.00 -3.65
N VAL A 139 10.79 8.55 -4.49
CA VAL A 139 11.76 9.46 -5.14
C VAL A 139 11.07 10.55 -5.97
N LEU A 140 9.89 10.26 -6.52
CA LEU A 140 9.10 11.24 -7.25
C LEU A 140 8.37 12.21 -6.33
N ASP A 141 7.98 11.78 -5.12
CA ASP A 141 7.36 12.65 -4.13
C ASP A 141 8.31 13.77 -3.68
N LEU A 142 9.63 13.51 -3.64
CA LEU A 142 10.66 14.54 -3.42
C LEU A 142 10.54 15.68 -4.43
N TYR A 143 10.27 15.36 -5.70
CA TYR A 143 10.23 16.31 -6.81
C TYR A 143 8.82 16.82 -7.11
N ASP A 144 7.86 16.57 -6.23
CA ASP A 144 6.50 17.06 -6.38
C ASP A 144 6.43 18.59 -6.20
N MET A 145 5.86 19.25 -7.20
CA MET A 145 5.72 20.71 -7.26
C MET A 145 4.61 21.25 -6.35
N TYR A 146 3.73 20.37 -5.84
CA TYR A 146 2.65 20.67 -4.88
C TYR A 146 3.10 20.61 -3.41
N ARG A 147 4.38 20.31 -3.16
CA ARG A 147 4.96 20.47 -1.82
C ARG A 147 4.91 21.94 -1.41
N LEU A 148 4.57 22.18 -0.15
CA LEU A 148 4.60 23.49 0.47
C LEU A 148 6.04 24.03 0.49
N ARG A 149 6.22 25.25 -0.03
CA ARG A 149 7.55 25.80 -0.30
C ARG A 149 8.11 26.67 0.83
N TYR A 150 7.22 27.21 1.65
CA TYR A 150 7.52 28.15 2.72
C TYR A 150 6.62 27.85 3.91
N PRO A 151 7.00 28.23 5.15
CA PRO A 151 6.06 28.35 6.25
C PRO A 151 5.01 29.43 5.93
N GLN A 152 3.75 29.18 6.23
CA GLN A 152 2.63 30.08 5.89
C GLN A 152 1.62 30.15 7.04
N HIS A 153 0.81 31.20 7.05
CA HIS A 153 -0.35 31.34 7.94
C HIS A 153 -1.60 31.69 7.16
N ARG A 154 -2.74 31.25 7.67
CA ARG A 154 -4.05 31.53 7.09
C ARG A 154 -4.42 32.98 7.34
N VAL A 155 -4.90 33.65 6.30
CA VAL A 155 -5.46 35.00 6.36
C VAL A 155 -6.95 34.98 6.04
N ALA A 156 -7.68 35.95 6.59
CA ALA A 156 -9.12 36.04 6.37
C ALA A 156 -9.41 36.18 4.87
N ALA A 157 -10.33 35.37 4.37
CA ALA A 157 -10.85 35.52 3.02
C ALA A 157 -11.56 36.89 2.90
N ALA A 158 -11.45 37.54 1.75
CA ALA A 158 -12.10 38.84 1.53
C ALA A 158 -13.64 38.75 1.58
N THR A 159 -14.18 37.55 1.34
CA THR A 159 -15.60 37.20 1.40
C THR A 159 -15.76 35.73 1.80
N ASP A 160 -16.90 35.35 2.40
CA ASP A 160 -17.20 33.97 2.81
C ASP A 160 -17.24 32.94 1.65
N THR A 161 -17.25 33.42 0.40
CA THR A 161 -17.28 32.59 -0.82
C THR A 161 -15.92 32.34 -1.45
N GLU A 162 -14.85 32.98 -0.96
CA GLU A 162 -13.49 32.80 -1.49
C GLU A 162 -12.74 31.72 -0.69
N PRO A 163 -11.86 30.92 -1.34
CA PRO A 163 -11.06 29.92 -0.64
C PRO A 163 -10.15 30.57 0.40
N ALA A 164 -9.80 29.80 1.43
CA ALA A 164 -8.83 30.22 2.44
C ALA A 164 -7.53 30.64 1.76
N LYS A 165 -7.05 31.83 2.08
CA LYS A 165 -5.77 32.33 1.57
C LYS A 165 -4.69 32.12 2.63
N PHE A 166 -3.49 31.81 2.17
CA PHE A 166 -2.31 31.66 3.01
C PHE A 166 -1.25 32.68 2.59
N GLU A 167 -0.64 33.32 3.57
CA GLU A 167 0.49 34.24 3.37
C GLU A 167 1.77 33.64 3.93
N GLU A 168 2.84 33.75 3.15
CA GLU A 168 4.15 33.19 3.47
C GLU A 168 4.83 33.99 4.59
N PHE A 169 5.47 33.29 5.52
CA PHE A 169 6.47 33.89 6.38
C PHE A 169 7.81 33.96 5.63
N PRO A 170 8.44 35.15 5.58
CA PRO A 170 9.79 35.30 5.05
C PRO A 170 10.84 34.38 5.70
N THR A 171 10.71 34.13 7.00
CA THR A 171 11.65 33.28 7.75
C THR A 171 10.96 32.43 8.82
N PHE A 172 11.62 31.35 9.25
CA PHE A 172 11.11 30.51 10.33
C PHE A 172 11.10 31.21 11.68
N GLU A 173 12.00 32.16 11.91
CA GLU A 173 12.05 32.94 13.15
C GLU A 173 10.79 33.81 13.32
N GLN A 174 10.26 34.35 12.21
CA GLN A 174 9.01 35.09 12.22
C GLN A 174 7.81 34.16 12.48
N ALA A 175 7.79 32.99 11.86
CA ALA A 175 6.77 31.98 12.12
C ALA A 175 6.81 31.49 13.58
N ASP A 176 8.00 31.18 14.11
CA ASP A 176 8.21 30.72 15.48
C ASP A 176 7.72 31.76 16.50
N LYS A 177 8.03 33.04 16.27
CA LYS A 177 7.57 34.12 17.13
C LYS A 177 6.04 34.21 17.14
N ALA A 178 5.42 34.25 15.96
CA ALA A 178 3.97 34.36 15.84
C ALA A 178 3.24 33.18 16.51
N ILE A 179 3.71 31.96 16.27
CA ILE A 179 3.12 30.74 16.82
C ILE A 179 3.32 30.66 18.33
N ALA A 180 4.52 30.95 18.84
CA ALA A 180 4.79 30.92 20.28
C ALA A 180 3.96 31.96 21.06
N GLU A 181 3.78 33.16 20.51
CA GLU A 181 2.90 34.19 21.07
C GLU A 181 1.44 33.71 21.07
N ALA A 182 0.96 33.11 19.97
CA ALA A 182 -0.39 32.57 19.87
C ALA A 182 -0.62 31.40 20.85
N MET A 183 0.32 30.45 20.96
CA MET A 183 0.25 29.31 21.88
C MET A 183 0.20 29.78 23.34
N THR A 184 0.97 30.80 23.70
CA THR A 184 0.96 31.38 25.05
C THR A 184 -0.40 32.03 25.36
N ALA A 185 -1.02 32.69 24.37
CA ALA A 185 -2.34 33.31 24.52
C ALA A 185 -3.50 32.30 24.52
N ALA A 186 -3.33 31.12 23.90
CA ALA A 186 -4.37 30.11 23.80
C ALA A 186 -4.77 29.54 25.18
N GLY A 187 -3.80 29.32 26.08
CA GLY A 187 -4.01 28.56 27.31
C GLY A 187 -4.49 27.13 27.02
N GLY A 188 -5.08 26.45 28.00
CA GLY A 188 -5.59 25.07 27.82
C GLY A 188 -4.50 24.03 27.55
N THR A 189 -4.91 22.84 27.13
CA THR A 189 -3.97 21.74 26.83
C THR A 189 -3.32 21.94 25.47
N THR A 190 -1.99 21.75 25.39
CA THR A 190 -1.26 21.65 24.11
C THR A 190 -1.17 20.17 23.72
N VAL A 191 -1.68 19.84 22.54
CA VAL A 191 -1.71 18.47 22.03
C VAL A 191 -0.87 18.37 20.75
N LEU A 192 -0.04 17.33 20.66
CA LEU A 192 0.59 16.87 19.42
C LEU A 192 -0.16 15.63 18.94
N LEU A 193 -0.77 15.71 17.76
CA LEU A 193 -1.40 14.60 17.05
C LEU A 193 -0.45 14.13 15.94
N THR A 194 -0.06 12.86 15.96
CA THR A 194 0.81 12.31 14.92
C THR A 194 0.27 11.00 14.36
N SER A 195 0.73 10.61 13.16
CA SER A 195 0.81 9.18 12.83
C SER A 195 1.80 8.48 13.76
N THR A 196 1.86 7.15 13.74
CA THR A 196 2.83 6.41 14.57
C THR A 196 4.27 6.94 14.40
N ILE A 197 4.90 7.30 15.53
CA ILE A 197 6.30 7.72 15.60
C ILE A 197 7.18 6.51 15.89
N VAL A 198 8.11 6.22 14.98
CA VAL A 198 9.11 5.15 15.15
C VAL A 198 10.49 5.66 15.54
N SER A 199 10.69 6.98 15.54
CA SER A 199 11.98 7.65 15.78
C SER A 199 12.32 7.72 17.27
N PRO A 200 13.43 7.10 17.74
CA PRO A 200 13.88 7.23 19.13
C PRO A 200 14.19 8.69 19.54
N THR A 201 14.84 9.47 18.68
CA THR A 201 15.14 10.88 18.98
C THR A 201 13.88 11.74 19.04
N THR A 202 12.91 11.52 18.16
CA THR A 202 11.62 12.24 18.21
C THR A 202 10.85 11.89 19.48
N LYS A 203 10.80 10.61 19.87
CA LYS A 203 10.19 10.18 21.15
C LYS A 203 10.84 10.84 22.36
N ASP A 204 12.17 10.96 22.33
CA ASP A 204 12.93 11.63 23.40
C ASP A 204 12.58 13.12 23.49
N ILE A 205 12.47 13.83 22.35
CA ILE A 205 12.02 15.24 22.30
C ILE A 205 10.61 15.40 22.87
N ILE A 206 9.67 14.56 22.43
CA ILE A 206 8.27 14.59 22.90
C ILE A 206 8.22 14.38 24.42
N SER A 207 8.97 13.40 24.95
CA SER A 207 8.97 13.12 26.39
C SER A 207 9.57 14.23 27.26
N LYS A 208 10.41 15.10 26.68
CA LYS A 208 11.00 16.26 27.35
C LYS A 208 10.17 17.54 27.19
N TYR A 209 9.17 17.55 26.32
CA TYR A 209 8.28 18.70 26.15
C TYR A 209 7.27 18.76 27.30
N SER A 210 7.54 19.61 28.31
CA SER A 210 6.67 19.78 29.47
C SER A 210 5.26 20.24 29.10
N GLY A 211 4.23 19.54 29.59
CA GLY A 211 2.82 19.89 29.37
C GLY A 211 2.25 19.47 28.01
N LEU A 212 3.03 18.79 27.16
CA LEU A 212 2.58 18.28 25.87
C LEU A 212 1.82 16.96 26.06
N LYS A 213 0.57 16.89 25.60
CA LYS A 213 -0.16 15.62 25.41
C LYS A 213 0.14 15.08 24.01
N HIS A 214 0.65 13.87 23.89
CA HIS A 214 0.88 13.20 22.60
C HIS A 214 -0.24 12.18 22.35
N VAL A 215 -0.88 12.27 21.18
CA VAL A 215 -1.89 11.31 20.70
C VAL A 215 -1.44 10.79 19.34
N GLN A 216 -1.50 9.46 19.16
CA GLN A 216 -1.16 8.82 17.90
C GLN A 216 -2.41 8.29 17.20
N TYR A 217 -2.52 8.58 15.91
CA TYR A 217 -3.63 8.20 15.06
C TYR A 217 -3.12 7.67 13.72
N ASP A 218 -3.43 6.41 13.42
CA ASP A 218 -3.10 5.78 12.16
C ASP A 218 -4.38 5.67 11.31
N ALA A 219 -4.31 6.06 10.03
CA ALA A 219 -5.43 5.93 9.09
C ALA A 219 -5.82 4.46 8.83
N ASP A 220 -4.85 3.56 8.97
CA ASP A 220 -5.03 2.12 9.02
C ASP A 220 -4.77 1.64 10.44
N SER A 221 -5.84 1.31 11.16
CA SER A 221 -5.76 1.08 12.60
C SER A 221 -5.45 -0.38 12.93
N TYR A 222 -4.56 -0.55 13.91
CA TYR A 222 -4.22 -1.83 14.53
C TYR A 222 -4.50 -1.82 16.05
N SER A 223 -5.38 -0.91 16.50
CA SER A 223 -5.78 -0.78 17.89
C SER A 223 -6.30 -2.10 18.47
N GLY A 224 -7.05 -2.89 17.68
CA GLY A 224 -7.57 -4.20 18.07
C GLY A 224 -6.46 -5.18 18.44
N MET A 225 -5.38 -5.26 17.64
CA MET A 225 -4.22 -6.10 17.96
C MET A 225 -3.47 -5.59 19.19
N LEU A 226 -3.24 -4.28 19.30
CA LEU A 226 -2.53 -3.68 20.44
C LEU A 226 -3.26 -3.95 21.77
N LEU A 227 -4.57 -3.74 21.80
CA LEU A 227 -5.41 -3.96 22.99
C LEU A 227 -5.58 -5.46 23.31
N ALA A 228 -5.65 -6.33 22.28
CA ALA A 228 -5.69 -7.77 22.47
C ALA A 228 -4.38 -8.30 23.07
N ASN A 229 -3.24 -7.84 22.57
CA ASN A 229 -1.93 -8.23 23.07
C ASN A 229 -1.71 -7.78 24.52
N GLU A 230 -2.19 -6.59 24.88
CA GLU A 230 -2.22 -6.13 26.27
C GLU A 230 -3.06 -7.06 27.15
N ALA A 231 -4.28 -7.40 26.71
CA ALA A 231 -5.18 -8.31 27.43
C ALA A 231 -4.63 -9.76 27.51
N SER A 232 -3.81 -10.18 26.55
CA SER A 232 -3.14 -11.48 26.50
C SER A 232 -1.80 -11.52 27.27
N GLY A 233 -1.42 -10.46 27.99
CA GLY A 233 -0.21 -10.44 28.84
C GLY A 233 1.09 -10.02 28.15
N PHE A 234 1.05 -9.69 26.86
CA PHE A 234 2.22 -9.25 26.09
C PHE A 234 2.49 -7.73 26.19
N GLY A 235 1.52 -6.98 26.74
CA GLY A 235 1.51 -5.52 26.76
C GLY A 235 1.01 -4.92 25.44
N LYS A 236 0.81 -3.60 25.42
CA LYS A 236 0.31 -2.84 24.27
C LYS A 236 1.38 -2.69 23.18
N LYS A 237 1.69 -3.80 22.51
CA LYS A 237 2.75 -3.93 21.50
C LYS A 237 2.33 -4.94 20.42
N LEU A 238 3.02 -4.94 19.29
CA LEU A 238 2.88 -5.95 18.24
C LEU A 238 4.11 -6.87 18.22
N PRO A 239 3.96 -8.17 17.95
CA PRO A 239 5.10 -9.08 17.82
C PRO A 239 5.76 -8.98 16.44
N SER A 240 6.97 -9.55 16.31
CA SER A 240 7.54 -9.86 15.00
C SER A 240 6.98 -11.19 14.47
N TYR A 241 6.73 -11.28 13.17
CA TYR A 241 6.23 -12.51 12.51
C TYR A 241 7.30 -13.11 11.60
N ASN A 242 7.62 -14.39 11.80
CA ASN A 242 8.58 -15.13 10.98
C ASN A 242 7.87 -16.13 10.06
N PHE A 243 7.36 -15.62 8.93
CA PHE A 243 6.74 -16.46 7.89
C PHE A 243 7.71 -17.50 7.31
N GLY A 244 9.03 -17.25 7.37
CA GLY A 244 10.04 -18.20 6.87
C GLY A 244 10.26 -19.41 7.77
N ALA A 245 9.73 -19.41 8.99
CA ALA A 245 9.71 -20.55 9.91
C ALA A 245 8.40 -21.37 9.82
N ALA A 246 7.38 -20.87 9.12
CA ALA A 246 6.08 -21.52 9.03
C ALA A 246 6.01 -22.53 7.87
N LYS A 247 5.63 -23.77 8.18
CA LYS A 247 5.25 -24.82 7.24
C LYS A 247 3.76 -24.77 6.90
N VAL A 248 2.92 -24.29 7.82
CA VAL A 248 1.49 -24.05 7.61
C VAL A 248 1.16 -22.62 8.03
N ILE A 249 0.52 -21.88 7.14
CA ILE A 249 0.08 -20.51 7.36
C ILE A 249 -1.43 -20.49 7.18
N VAL A 250 -2.14 -19.99 8.19
CA VAL A 250 -3.56 -19.68 8.10
C VAL A 250 -3.74 -18.17 8.23
N SER A 251 -4.30 -17.54 7.21
CA SER A 251 -4.63 -16.12 7.25
C SER A 251 -6.14 -15.92 7.24
N ILE A 252 -6.63 -15.11 8.18
CA ILE A 252 -8.03 -14.73 8.31
C ILE A 252 -8.14 -13.24 7.97
N GLY A 253 -8.40 -12.94 6.71
CA GLY A 253 -8.55 -11.58 6.19
C GLY A 253 -7.29 -10.71 6.25
N ALA A 254 -6.11 -11.27 6.56
CA ALA A 254 -4.86 -10.51 6.62
C ALA A 254 -4.15 -10.52 5.27
N ASP A 255 -4.04 -9.36 4.62
CA ASP A 255 -3.32 -9.19 3.35
C ASP A 255 -1.81 -8.99 3.58
N PHE A 256 -1.14 -9.97 4.20
CA PHE A 256 0.26 -9.88 4.66
C PHE A 256 1.29 -9.78 3.53
N LEU A 257 0.95 -10.13 2.28
CA LEU A 257 1.80 -9.86 1.12
C LEU A 257 1.56 -8.46 0.53
N GLY A 258 0.43 -7.83 0.84
CA GLY A 258 -0.02 -6.57 0.25
C GLY A 258 0.18 -5.35 1.13
N THR A 259 -0.65 -5.19 2.15
CA THR A 259 -0.70 -3.98 2.98
C THR A 259 -0.68 -4.26 4.48
N TRP A 260 -0.84 -5.51 4.93
CA TRP A 260 -0.94 -5.80 6.35
C TRP A 260 0.44 -5.75 7.04
N LEU A 261 0.59 -4.83 8.00
CA LEU A 261 1.77 -4.59 8.82
C LEU A 261 3.07 -4.34 8.02
N SER A 262 3.89 -5.37 7.75
CA SER A 262 5.20 -5.25 7.09
C SER A 262 5.31 -6.18 5.86
N PRO A 263 4.65 -5.85 4.74
CA PRO A 263 4.57 -6.76 3.59
C PRO A 263 5.92 -7.13 2.97
N VAL A 264 6.88 -6.21 2.95
CA VAL A 264 8.22 -6.46 2.39
C VAL A 264 8.97 -7.54 3.18
N GLU A 265 8.87 -7.51 4.51
CA GLU A 265 9.44 -8.53 5.38
C GLU A 265 8.73 -9.87 5.20
N PHE A 266 7.40 -9.85 5.26
CA PHE A 266 6.61 -11.07 5.22
C PHE A 266 6.72 -11.76 3.87
N ALA A 267 6.79 -11.01 2.78
CA ALA A 267 7.06 -11.56 1.45
C ALA A 267 8.40 -12.29 1.37
N LYS A 268 9.45 -11.79 2.04
CA LYS A 268 10.77 -12.45 2.07
C LYS A 268 10.68 -13.79 2.82
N GLY A 269 10.03 -13.79 3.98
CA GLY A 269 9.80 -14.99 4.77
C GLY A 269 8.93 -16.01 4.04
N TYR A 270 7.79 -15.57 3.51
CA TYR A 270 6.83 -16.37 2.76
C TYR A 270 7.49 -17.02 1.54
N SER A 271 8.19 -16.24 0.72
CA SER A 271 8.86 -16.73 -0.50
C SER A 271 9.88 -17.82 -0.20
N LYS A 272 10.57 -17.80 0.95
CA LYS A 272 11.49 -18.88 1.36
C LYS A 272 10.78 -20.23 1.45
N GLY A 273 9.55 -20.25 1.94
CA GLY A 273 8.72 -21.45 2.01
C GLY A 273 8.08 -21.86 0.69
N ARG A 274 8.07 -20.97 -0.32
CA ARG A 274 7.49 -21.25 -1.65
C ARG A 274 8.50 -21.75 -2.67
N LYS A 275 9.80 -21.59 -2.42
CA LYS A 275 10.87 -22.08 -3.30
C LYS A 275 11.02 -23.60 -3.17
N ILE A 276 10.97 -24.28 -4.30
CA ILE A 276 11.13 -25.74 -4.38
C ILE A 276 12.59 -26.07 -4.67
N ASP A 277 13.20 -26.91 -3.83
CA ASP A 277 14.45 -27.60 -4.13
C ASP A 277 14.12 -28.95 -4.80
N GLU A 278 14.71 -29.24 -5.96
CA GLU A 278 14.50 -30.50 -6.68
C GLU A 278 14.90 -31.73 -5.85
N LYS A 279 15.93 -31.61 -4.99
CA LYS A 279 16.43 -32.71 -4.17
C LYS A 279 15.54 -33.00 -2.96
N ASN A 280 14.91 -31.97 -2.40
CA ASN A 280 13.96 -32.10 -1.31
C ASN A 280 12.74 -31.19 -1.56
N PRO A 281 11.79 -31.63 -2.41
CA PRO A 281 10.66 -30.80 -2.79
C PRO A 281 9.72 -30.61 -1.61
N GLU A 282 9.83 -29.47 -0.94
CA GLU A 282 8.92 -29.03 0.11
C GLU A 282 8.36 -27.66 -0.22
N MET A 283 7.18 -27.37 0.31
CA MET A 283 6.54 -26.06 0.19
C MET A 283 5.69 -25.80 1.42
N SER A 284 5.67 -24.56 1.92
CA SER A 284 4.72 -24.15 2.94
C SER A 284 3.30 -24.18 2.41
N LYS A 285 2.36 -24.67 3.21
CA LYS A 285 0.92 -24.67 2.91
C LYS A 285 0.28 -23.38 3.39
N HIS A 286 -0.49 -22.72 2.53
CA HIS A 286 -1.20 -21.48 2.85
C HIS A 286 -2.72 -21.64 2.67
N TYR A 287 -3.44 -21.53 3.78
CA TYR A 287 -4.90 -21.41 3.86
C TYR A 287 -5.30 -19.95 4.06
N HIS A 288 -6.23 -19.47 3.26
CA HIS A 288 -6.68 -18.08 3.33
C HIS A 288 -8.20 -17.98 3.39
N PHE A 289 -8.70 -17.27 4.39
CA PHE A 289 -10.13 -17.04 4.64
C PHE A 289 -10.40 -15.54 4.49
N GLU A 290 -11.23 -15.12 3.53
CA GLU A 290 -11.53 -13.69 3.31
C GLU A 290 -12.84 -13.44 2.54
N GLY A 291 -13.40 -12.23 2.62
CA GLY A 291 -14.63 -11.87 1.88
C GLY A 291 -14.44 -11.34 0.47
N HIS A 292 -13.30 -10.69 0.20
CA HIS A 292 -12.94 -10.16 -1.11
C HIS A 292 -11.64 -10.78 -1.62
N LEU A 293 -11.33 -10.72 -2.92
CA LEU A 293 -10.08 -11.29 -3.42
C LEU A 293 -8.91 -10.30 -3.20
N SER A 294 -8.07 -10.58 -2.20
CA SER A 294 -6.85 -9.82 -1.94
C SER A 294 -5.65 -10.36 -2.73
N MET A 295 -4.52 -9.65 -2.69
CA MET A 295 -3.27 -10.13 -3.28
C MET A 295 -2.75 -11.37 -2.55
N THR A 296 -2.82 -11.39 -1.21
CA THR A 296 -2.45 -12.56 -0.41
C THR A 296 -3.33 -13.76 -0.70
N GLY A 297 -4.64 -13.56 -0.77
CA GLY A 297 -5.57 -14.64 -1.11
C GLY A 297 -5.36 -15.20 -2.51
N SER A 298 -5.00 -14.35 -3.48
CA SER A 298 -4.66 -14.79 -4.84
C SER A 298 -3.40 -15.68 -4.91
N ASN A 299 -2.57 -15.67 -3.86
CA ASN A 299 -1.37 -16.49 -3.72
C ASN A 299 -1.54 -17.67 -2.74
N ALA A 300 -2.76 -17.93 -2.24
CA ALA A 300 -3.03 -19.04 -1.34
C ALA A 300 -3.15 -20.38 -2.08
N ASP A 301 -2.81 -21.48 -1.40
CA ASP A 301 -3.00 -22.82 -1.95
C ASP A 301 -4.47 -23.24 -1.85
N GLU A 302 -5.11 -22.91 -0.72
CA GLU A 302 -6.54 -23.10 -0.52
C GLU A 302 -7.16 -21.81 0.02
N ARG A 303 -8.15 -21.30 -0.71
CA ARG A 303 -8.83 -20.05 -0.38
C ARG A 303 -10.32 -20.30 -0.20
N PHE A 304 -10.85 -19.80 0.91
CA PHE A 304 -12.27 -19.93 1.27
C PHE A 304 -12.87 -18.54 1.50
N THR A 305 -14.12 -18.38 1.06
CA THR A 305 -14.82 -17.11 1.20
C THR A 305 -15.76 -17.12 2.39
N HIS A 306 -15.78 -16.06 3.18
CA HIS A 306 -16.76 -15.82 4.24
C HIS A 306 -17.18 -14.35 4.25
N ARG A 307 -18.31 -14.02 4.88
CA ARG A 307 -18.72 -12.62 5.04
C ARG A 307 -17.80 -11.92 6.06
N PRO A 308 -17.51 -10.61 5.93
CA PRO A 308 -16.77 -9.88 6.95
C PRO A 308 -17.32 -10.08 8.38
N SER A 309 -18.65 -10.13 8.56
CA SER A 309 -19.31 -10.40 9.85
C SER A 309 -19.07 -11.82 10.41
N GLU A 310 -18.60 -12.76 9.58
CA GLU A 310 -18.28 -14.14 9.97
C GLU A 310 -16.80 -14.31 10.38
N THR A 311 -15.96 -13.27 10.28
CA THR A 311 -14.52 -13.34 10.61
C THR A 311 -14.26 -13.91 12.01
N GLY A 312 -15.01 -13.44 13.00
CA GLY A 312 -14.90 -13.92 14.38
C GLY A 312 -15.37 -15.37 14.54
N ALA A 313 -16.43 -15.77 13.83
CA ALA A 313 -16.94 -17.14 13.82
C ALA A 313 -15.92 -18.11 13.19
N VAL A 314 -15.25 -17.72 12.10
CA VAL A 314 -14.16 -18.51 11.50
C VAL A 314 -13.00 -18.71 12.49
N ALA A 315 -12.57 -17.65 13.19
CA ALA A 315 -11.51 -17.76 14.21
C ALA A 315 -11.94 -18.65 15.39
N LEU A 316 -13.19 -18.50 15.85
CA LEU A 316 -13.73 -19.30 16.94
C LEU A 316 -13.83 -20.79 16.58
N ASP A 317 -14.37 -21.11 15.42
CA ASP A 317 -14.49 -22.49 14.94
C ASP A 317 -13.10 -23.12 14.73
N LEU A 318 -12.12 -22.35 14.23
CA LEU A 318 -10.73 -22.79 14.13
C LEU A 318 -10.12 -23.14 15.49
N LEU A 319 -10.31 -22.26 16.50
CA LEU A 319 -9.85 -22.52 17.87
C LEU A 319 -10.52 -23.77 18.47
N SER A 320 -11.84 -23.89 18.32
CA SER A 320 -12.60 -25.05 18.81
C SER A 320 -12.14 -26.35 18.19
N MET A 321 -11.92 -26.38 16.87
CA MET A 321 -11.37 -27.55 16.20
C MET A 321 -9.96 -27.87 16.67
N ILE A 322 -9.10 -26.86 16.88
CA ILE A 322 -7.75 -27.05 17.43
C ILE A 322 -7.80 -27.68 18.84
N ASN A 323 -8.74 -27.24 19.67
CA ASN A 323 -8.93 -27.76 21.02
C ASN A 323 -9.69 -29.10 21.09
N GLY A 324 -10.18 -29.62 19.96
CA GLY A 324 -10.93 -30.88 19.88
C GLY A 324 -12.38 -30.78 20.33
N THR A 325 -12.95 -29.57 20.36
CA THR A 325 -14.35 -29.30 20.72
C THR A 325 -15.20 -29.05 19.47
N GLU A 326 -15.28 -30.03 18.57
CA GLU A 326 -15.90 -29.85 17.24
C GLU A 326 -17.42 -29.61 17.30
N GLU A 327 -18.08 -29.90 18.42
CA GLU A 327 -19.53 -29.74 18.58
C GLU A 327 -19.99 -28.26 18.71
N THR A 328 -19.05 -27.30 18.86
CA THR A 328 -19.37 -25.88 19.10
C THR A 328 -19.41 -25.02 17.83
N GLN A 329 -19.47 -25.62 16.64
CA GLN A 329 -19.31 -24.90 15.36
C GLN A 329 -20.46 -23.95 15.04
N THR A 330 -20.09 -22.73 14.69
CA THR A 330 -20.99 -21.61 14.39
C THR A 330 -21.24 -21.43 12.90
N ILE A 331 -20.25 -21.74 12.05
CA ILE A 331 -20.38 -21.72 10.60
C ILE A 331 -21.23 -22.91 10.13
N LYS A 332 -22.06 -22.69 9.10
CA LYS A 332 -22.95 -23.70 8.50
C LYS A 332 -22.72 -23.91 7.01
N ASP A 333 -21.91 -23.06 6.37
CA ASP A 333 -21.48 -23.31 4.98
C ASP A 333 -20.51 -24.50 4.97
N GLU A 334 -20.91 -25.59 4.33
CA GLU A 334 -20.16 -26.86 4.34
C GLU A 334 -18.75 -26.72 3.75
N LYS A 335 -18.55 -25.86 2.73
CA LYS A 335 -17.23 -25.68 2.10
C LYS A 335 -16.30 -24.89 3.00
N LEU A 336 -16.82 -23.84 3.64
CA LEU A 336 -16.08 -23.03 4.60
C LEU A 336 -15.71 -23.86 5.83
N GLU A 337 -16.67 -24.60 6.40
CA GLU A 337 -16.42 -25.49 7.55
C GLU A 337 -15.35 -26.54 7.24
N GLU A 338 -15.43 -27.19 6.07
CA GLU A 338 -14.41 -28.15 5.62
C GLU A 338 -13.03 -27.51 5.44
N GLY A 339 -12.99 -26.26 4.94
CA GLY A 339 -11.76 -25.48 4.87
C GLY A 339 -11.14 -25.23 6.26
N ILE A 340 -11.97 -24.82 7.22
CA ILE A 340 -11.54 -24.59 8.61
C ILE A 340 -11.03 -25.91 9.23
N ARG A 341 -11.72 -27.03 8.97
CA ARG A 341 -11.34 -28.37 9.45
C ARG A 341 -9.98 -28.81 8.92
N LYS A 342 -9.73 -28.64 7.62
CA LYS A 342 -8.42 -28.93 7.01
C LYS A 342 -7.32 -28.04 7.58
N ALA A 343 -7.58 -26.74 7.68
CA ALA A 343 -6.63 -25.80 8.27
C ALA A 343 -6.29 -26.18 9.73
N ALA A 344 -7.29 -26.51 10.55
CA ALA A 344 -7.09 -26.96 11.92
C ALA A 344 -6.25 -28.24 12.00
N ALA A 345 -6.49 -29.22 11.13
CA ALA A 345 -5.73 -30.46 11.07
C ALA A 345 -4.26 -30.21 10.72
N ASP A 346 -4.00 -29.40 9.69
CA ASP A 346 -2.63 -29.06 9.27
C ASP A 346 -1.88 -28.24 10.31
N LEU A 347 -2.57 -27.30 10.98
CA LEU A 347 -2.02 -26.54 12.11
C LEU A 347 -1.59 -27.46 13.27
N LYS A 348 -2.43 -28.44 13.66
CA LYS A 348 -2.08 -29.43 14.69
C LYS A 348 -0.91 -30.32 14.29
N ALA A 349 -0.83 -30.69 13.00
CA ALA A 349 0.25 -31.54 12.51
C ALA A 349 1.62 -30.84 12.51
N HIS A 350 1.65 -29.50 12.57
CA HIS A 350 2.86 -28.68 12.47
C HIS A 350 3.03 -27.71 13.65
N GLN A 351 2.70 -28.14 14.87
CA GLN A 351 2.89 -27.34 16.08
C GLN A 351 4.34 -26.84 16.21
N GLY A 352 4.50 -25.56 16.56
CA GLY A 352 5.79 -24.86 16.61
C GLY A 352 6.35 -24.47 15.23
N GLN A 353 5.71 -24.88 14.14
CA GLN A 353 6.07 -24.53 12.75
C GLN A 353 4.85 -24.02 11.98
N ALA A 354 3.83 -23.56 12.70
CA ALA A 354 2.58 -23.08 12.13
C ALA A 354 2.33 -21.64 12.59
N LEU A 355 1.55 -20.89 11.80
CA LEU A 355 1.26 -19.49 12.05
C LEU A 355 -0.19 -19.16 11.68
N VAL A 356 -0.90 -18.47 12.58
CA VAL A 356 -2.22 -17.88 12.29
C VAL A 356 -2.14 -16.36 12.39
N VAL A 357 -2.59 -15.65 11.35
CA VAL A 357 -2.67 -14.18 11.31
C VAL A 357 -4.09 -13.72 10.99
N CYS A 358 -4.48 -12.55 11.48
CA CYS A 358 -5.82 -12.00 11.26
C CYS A 358 -5.78 -10.50 10.99
N GLY A 359 -6.52 -10.06 9.96
CA GLY A 359 -6.62 -8.67 9.52
C GLY A 359 -7.69 -7.85 10.27
N SER A 360 -8.41 -8.45 11.22
CA SER A 360 -9.51 -7.76 11.92
C SER A 360 -8.99 -6.73 12.93
N ASN A 361 -9.54 -5.51 12.91
CA ASN A 361 -9.29 -4.50 13.94
C ASN A 361 -10.27 -4.63 15.13
N ASP A 362 -10.53 -5.87 15.57
CA ASP A 362 -11.42 -6.18 16.72
C ASP A 362 -10.61 -6.86 17.82
N LYS A 363 -10.68 -6.31 19.04
CA LYS A 363 -9.93 -6.82 20.20
C LYS A 363 -10.29 -8.26 20.54
N ASN A 364 -11.56 -8.64 20.50
CA ASN A 364 -12.02 -9.97 20.89
C ASN A 364 -11.59 -11.03 19.87
N ILE A 365 -11.71 -10.72 18.58
CA ILE A 365 -11.22 -11.61 17.52
C ILE A 365 -9.71 -11.83 17.66
N GLN A 366 -8.94 -10.77 17.92
CA GLN A 366 -7.49 -10.89 18.09
C GLN A 366 -7.08 -11.65 19.37
N ILE A 367 -7.85 -11.57 20.47
CA ILE A 367 -7.64 -12.42 21.66
C ILE A 367 -7.82 -13.91 21.30
N ILE A 368 -8.81 -14.26 20.49
CA ILE A 368 -9.02 -15.63 20.01
C ILE A 368 -7.84 -16.09 19.14
N VAL A 369 -7.36 -15.23 18.24
CA VAL A 369 -6.17 -15.51 17.40
C VAL A 369 -4.92 -15.71 18.26
N ASN A 370 -4.76 -14.92 19.32
CA ASN A 370 -3.68 -15.11 20.29
C ASN A 370 -3.78 -16.48 21.00
N ALA A 371 -4.98 -16.93 21.33
CA ALA A 371 -5.21 -18.26 21.91
C ALA A 371 -4.94 -19.39 20.91
N ILE A 372 -5.28 -19.22 19.63
CA ILE A 372 -4.95 -20.18 18.57
C ILE A 372 -3.44 -20.33 18.44
N ASN A 373 -2.71 -19.21 18.33
CA ASN A 373 -1.26 -19.20 18.22
C ASN A 373 -0.58 -19.80 19.47
N ASN A 374 -1.15 -19.59 20.65
CA ASN A 374 -0.71 -20.29 21.86
C ASN A 374 -0.89 -21.81 21.73
N ALA A 375 -2.07 -22.27 21.32
CA ALA A 375 -2.43 -23.68 21.23
C ALA A 375 -1.58 -24.46 20.20
N ILE A 376 -1.09 -23.79 19.16
CA ILE A 376 -0.20 -24.38 18.16
C ILE A 376 1.29 -24.17 18.46
N GLY A 377 1.65 -23.53 19.57
CA GLY A 377 3.05 -23.30 19.98
C GLY A 377 3.81 -22.29 19.10
N ALA A 378 3.12 -21.29 18.53
CA ALA A 378 3.72 -20.29 17.63
C ALA A 378 4.64 -19.29 18.35
N TYR A 379 4.41 -19.03 19.65
CA TYR A 379 5.19 -18.04 20.40
C TYR A 379 6.62 -18.52 20.69
N GLY A 380 7.60 -17.72 20.29
CA GLY A 380 9.04 -18.02 20.35
C GLY A 380 9.56 -18.76 19.12
N THR A 381 8.68 -19.09 18.16
CA THR A 381 9.03 -19.78 16.91
C THR A 381 8.65 -18.94 15.69
N THR A 382 7.38 -18.98 15.28
CA THR A 382 6.82 -18.21 14.16
C THR A 382 6.36 -16.81 14.57
N ILE A 383 6.12 -16.59 15.86
CA ILE A 383 5.81 -15.28 16.46
C ILE A 383 6.83 -14.96 17.54
N ASP A 384 7.53 -13.84 17.40
CA ASP A 384 8.62 -13.43 18.29
C ASP A 384 8.27 -12.16 19.08
N TRP A 385 8.21 -12.32 20.40
CA TRP A 385 8.02 -11.26 21.40
C TRP A 385 9.34 -10.74 21.98
N GLY A 386 10.48 -11.35 21.64
CA GLY A 386 11.81 -10.84 21.97
C GLY A 386 12.18 -9.59 21.15
N LYS A 387 11.59 -9.43 19.96
CA LYS A 387 11.75 -8.27 19.07
C LYS A 387 10.39 -7.67 18.67
N PRO A 388 9.64 -7.07 19.61
CA PRO A 388 8.37 -6.43 19.27
C PRO A 388 8.59 -5.29 18.26
N VAL A 389 7.58 -5.02 17.45
CA VAL A 389 7.62 -4.01 16.40
C VAL A 389 6.97 -2.71 16.85
N ASN A 390 7.41 -1.59 16.29
CA ASN A 390 7.03 -0.24 16.72
C ASN A 390 6.28 0.58 15.66
N TYR A 391 6.04 0.03 14.47
CA TYR A 391 5.54 0.80 13.32
C TYR A 391 4.01 0.99 13.26
N ARG A 392 3.27 0.47 14.26
CA ARG A 392 1.85 0.80 14.53
C ARG A 392 1.63 0.95 16.03
N GLN A 393 1.16 2.11 16.46
CA GLN A 393 1.01 2.46 17.88
C GLN A 393 -0.24 3.31 18.17
N GLY A 394 -1.02 3.69 17.15
CA GLY A 394 -2.27 4.43 17.34
C GLY A 394 -3.34 3.62 18.08
N ILE A 395 -4.13 4.30 18.92
CA ILE A 395 -5.26 3.72 19.66
C ILE A 395 -6.52 4.53 19.35
N ASP A 396 -7.53 3.86 18.78
CA ASP A 396 -8.73 4.53 18.25
C ASP A 396 -9.49 5.32 19.32
N SER A 397 -9.55 4.81 20.55
CA SER A 397 -10.21 5.50 21.66
C SER A 397 -9.50 6.81 22.06
N GLU A 398 -8.21 6.95 21.80
CA GLU A 398 -7.45 8.17 22.16
C GLU A 398 -7.76 9.33 21.21
N ILE A 399 -7.97 9.07 19.91
CA ILE A 399 -8.45 10.11 18.99
C ILE A 399 -9.91 10.48 19.26
N GLU A 400 -10.77 9.52 19.64
CA GLU A 400 -12.13 9.83 20.10
C GLU A 400 -12.14 10.78 21.31
N GLU A 401 -11.28 10.50 22.30
CA GLU A 401 -11.11 11.36 23.47
C GLU A 401 -10.59 12.75 23.08
N LEU A 402 -9.61 12.83 22.17
CA LEU A 402 -9.08 14.10 21.67
C LEU A 402 -10.18 14.94 20.99
N VAL A 403 -10.97 14.33 20.09
CA VAL A 403 -12.08 15.02 19.42
C VAL A 403 -13.09 15.53 20.43
N ALA A 404 -13.46 14.73 21.44
CA ALA A 404 -14.36 15.17 22.51
C ALA A 404 -13.79 16.35 23.33
N GLN A 405 -12.48 16.33 23.63
CA GLN A 405 -11.79 17.42 24.34
C GLN A 405 -11.75 18.71 23.50
N MET A 406 -11.54 18.60 22.19
CA MET A 406 -11.62 19.72 21.24
C MET A 406 -13.05 20.28 21.20
N GLU A 407 -14.08 19.42 21.13
CA GLU A 407 -15.48 19.85 21.16
C GLU A 407 -15.87 20.60 22.44
N ALA A 408 -15.28 20.19 23.57
CA ALA A 408 -15.47 20.81 24.87
C ALA A 408 -14.63 22.10 25.08
N GLY A 409 -13.79 22.49 24.11
CA GLY A 409 -12.94 23.67 24.19
C GLY A 409 -11.78 23.55 25.19
N GLN A 410 -11.37 22.32 25.52
CA GLN A 410 -10.29 22.04 26.48
C GLN A 410 -8.89 22.09 25.84
N VAL A 411 -8.83 21.86 24.52
CA VAL A 411 -7.59 21.93 23.74
C VAL A 411 -7.39 23.36 23.25
N GLY A 412 -6.33 24.00 23.74
CA GLY A 412 -5.98 25.36 23.31
C GLY A 412 -5.15 25.36 22.04
N THR A 413 -4.18 24.44 21.95
CA THR A 413 -3.29 24.29 20.80
C THR A 413 -3.30 22.85 20.31
N LEU A 414 -3.49 22.65 19.01
CA LEU A 414 -3.33 21.37 18.33
C LEU A 414 -2.23 21.47 17.27
N MET A 415 -1.17 20.69 17.44
CA MET A 415 -0.10 20.52 16.47
C MET A 415 -0.27 19.16 15.78
N ILE A 416 -0.16 19.10 14.46
CA ILE A 416 -0.45 17.90 13.66
C ILE A 416 0.75 17.56 12.78
N ALA A 417 1.27 16.32 12.86
CA ALA A 417 2.37 15.84 12.03
C ALA A 417 2.11 14.44 11.46
N GLY A 418 2.07 14.32 10.13
CA GLY A 418 1.93 13.03 9.44
C GLY A 418 0.52 12.42 9.49
N ALA A 419 -0.41 13.05 10.19
CA ALA A 419 -1.82 12.67 10.25
C ALA A 419 -2.68 13.57 9.35
N ASN A 420 -3.77 13.01 8.79
CA ASN A 420 -4.74 13.75 7.99
C ASN A 420 -6.21 13.37 8.37
N PRO A 421 -6.63 13.60 9.63
CA PRO A 421 -7.96 13.24 10.12
C PRO A 421 -9.12 13.93 9.38
N SER A 422 -8.93 15.11 8.79
CA SER A 422 -9.97 15.75 7.94
C SER A 422 -10.30 14.94 6.68
N TYR A 423 -9.48 13.95 6.32
CA TYR A 423 -9.70 13.02 5.23
C TYR A 423 -9.92 11.57 5.71
N THR A 424 -9.10 11.06 6.64
CA THR A 424 -9.09 9.64 7.01
C THR A 424 -9.96 9.28 8.22
N TYR A 425 -10.33 10.24 9.07
CA TYR A 425 -11.14 9.96 10.25
C TYR A 425 -12.59 9.70 9.82
N TYR A 426 -13.19 8.62 10.33
CA TYR A 426 -14.52 8.17 9.89
C TYR A 426 -15.61 9.23 10.04
N ASN A 427 -15.42 10.16 10.98
CA ASN A 427 -16.28 11.32 11.16
C ASN A 427 -15.50 12.63 10.99
N ALA A 428 -14.86 12.78 9.83
CA ALA A 428 -14.11 13.98 9.45
C ALA A 428 -14.90 15.28 9.66
N ALA A 429 -16.23 15.26 9.43
CA ALA A 429 -17.10 16.40 9.69
C ALA A 429 -17.10 16.82 11.18
N LYS A 430 -17.20 15.85 12.10
CA LYS A 430 -17.09 16.09 13.55
C LYS A 430 -15.70 16.58 13.92
N PHE A 431 -14.64 15.96 13.40
CA PHE A 431 -13.27 16.42 13.62
C PHE A 431 -13.08 17.88 13.18
N ASN A 432 -13.54 18.23 11.97
CA ASN A 432 -13.44 19.59 11.44
C ASN A 432 -14.26 20.61 12.26
N ALA A 433 -15.43 20.21 12.76
CA ALA A 433 -16.23 21.05 13.66
C ALA A 433 -15.53 21.27 15.01
N ALA A 434 -14.87 20.24 15.54
CA ALA A 434 -14.08 20.31 16.77
C ALA A 434 -12.80 21.14 16.58
N LEU A 435 -12.13 21.02 15.42
CA LEU A 435 -10.91 21.77 15.08
C LEU A 435 -11.15 23.27 15.10
N LYS A 436 -12.31 23.74 14.63
CA LYS A 436 -12.71 25.17 14.66
C LYS A 436 -12.83 25.75 16.07
N LYS A 437 -12.92 24.91 17.11
CA LYS A 437 -12.96 25.35 18.52
C LYS A 437 -11.59 25.43 19.17
N VAL A 438 -10.57 24.84 18.53
CA VAL A 438 -9.18 24.94 18.98
C VAL A 438 -8.66 26.33 18.62
N LYS A 439 -7.99 26.99 19.57
CA LYS A 439 -7.59 28.39 19.40
C LYS A 439 -6.40 28.55 18.47
N VAL A 440 -5.45 27.60 18.50
CA VAL A 440 -4.25 27.60 17.66
C VAL A 440 -4.09 26.23 17.02
N THR A 441 -3.96 26.20 15.70
CA THR A 441 -3.81 24.96 14.93
C THR A 441 -2.60 25.04 14.01
N VAL A 442 -1.69 24.08 14.15
CA VAL A 442 -0.42 24.03 13.41
C VAL A 442 -0.32 22.70 12.68
N SER A 443 -0.17 22.74 11.36
CA SER A 443 0.18 21.56 10.55
C SER A 443 1.67 21.55 10.24
N PHE A 444 2.30 20.39 10.37
CA PHE A 444 3.68 20.14 9.95
C PHE A 444 3.78 19.37 8.63
N ASN A 445 2.66 19.14 7.94
CA ASN A 445 2.64 18.32 6.72
C ASN A 445 3.32 19.03 5.54
N GLY A 446 3.89 18.25 4.63
CA GLY A 446 4.64 18.77 3.48
C GLY A 446 3.78 19.27 2.31
N LYS A 447 2.45 19.15 2.41
CA LYS A 447 1.48 19.49 1.36
C LYS A 447 0.26 20.17 1.98
N MET A 448 -0.49 20.89 1.15
CA MET A 448 -1.76 21.49 1.52
C MET A 448 -2.90 20.45 1.47
N ASP A 449 -2.80 19.44 2.34
CA ASP A 449 -3.82 18.40 2.47
C ASP A 449 -5.07 18.91 3.21
N GLU A 450 -6.10 18.06 3.26
CA GLU A 450 -7.42 18.39 3.78
C GLU A 450 -7.41 18.89 5.22
N THR A 451 -6.48 18.40 6.06
CA THR A 451 -6.30 18.87 7.44
C THR A 451 -5.52 20.17 7.48
N THR A 452 -4.46 20.29 6.67
CA THR A 452 -3.61 21.48 6.60
C THR A 452 -4.37 22.71 6.13
N GLU A 453 -5.30 22.55 5.18
CA GLU A 453 -6.20 23.64 4.74
C GLU A 453 -7.08 24.20 5.86
N GLN A 454 -7.35 23.40 6.90
CA GLN A 454 -8.15 23.82 8.05
C GLN A 454 -7.29 24.45 9.16
N CYS A 455 -5.97 24.28 9.13
CA CYS A 455 -5.07 24.83 10.14
C CYS A 455 -4.80 26.33 9.94
N GLU A 456 -4.49 27.01 11.03
CA GLU A 456 -4.08 28.42 11.05
C GLU A 456 -2.64 28.58 10.54
N TYR A 457 -1.74 27.68 10.91
CA TYR A 457 -0.34 27.70 10.49
C TYR A 457 0.01 26.42 9.73
N ALA A 458 0.70 26.57 8.60
CA ALA A 458 1.23 25.48 7.78
C ALA A 458 2.76 25.58 7.74
N ILE A 459 3.44 24.68 8.45
CA ILE A 459 4.88 24.72 8.72
C ILE A 459 5.54 23.48 8.09
N PRO A 460 5.96 23.54 6.82
CA PRO A 460 6.27 22.34 6.07
C PRO A 460 7.56 21.66 6.53
N THR A 461 7.46 20.36 6.82
CA THR A 461 8.61 19.49 7.10
C THR A 461 9.32 19.04 5.82
N HIS A 462 10.55 18.60 6.00
CA HIS A 462 11.38 18.01 4.93
C HIS A 462 10.76 16.72 4.37
N HIS A 463 11.05 16.42 3.10
CA HIS A 463 10.97 15.05 2.62
C HIS A 463 12.09 14.22 3.25
N TYR A 464 11.92 12.91 3.44
CA TYR A 464 12.91 12.09 4.17
C TYR A 464 14.32 12.12 3.53
N LEU A 465 14.40 12.27 2.20
CA LEU A 465 15.67 12.45 1.46
C LEU A 465 16.35 13.82 1.67
N GLU A 466 15.72 14.75 2.39
CA GLU A 466 16.24 16.08 2.73
C GLU A 466 16.50 16.24 4.23
N SER A 467 16.21 15.22 5.05
CA SER A 467 16.28 15.29 6.52
C SER A 467 17.26 14.31 7.12
N TRP A 468 17.87 14.70 8.23
CA TRP A 468 18.41 13.75 9.20
C TRP A 468 17.29 13.15 10.05
N GLY A 469 17.49 11.93 10.54
CA GLY A 469 16.57 11.28 11.47
C GLY A 469 16.92 9.83 11.74
N ASP A 470 16.06 9.17 12.50
CA ASP A 470 16.17 7.75 12.85
C ASP A 470 14.80 7.06 12.86
N ALA A 471 14.83 5.73 12.81
CA ALA A 471 13.66 4.90 13.00
C ALA A 471 14.07 3.58 13.66
N GLU A 472 13.31 3.14 14.66
CA GLU A 472 13.46 1.83 15.30
C GLU A 472 12.24 0.96 14.98
N PRO A 473 12.17 0.31 13.79
CA PRO A 473 11.02 -0.50 13.40
C PRO A 473 10.76 -1.68 14.33
N LYS A 474 11.82 -2.24 14.92
CA LYS A 474 11.79 -3.35 15.86
C LYS A 474 12.71 -3.05 17.03
N ALA A 475 12.36 -3.53 18.21
CA ALA A 475 13.24 -3.39 19.37
C ALA A 475 14.66 -3.91 19.05
N GLY A 476 15.67 -3.06 19.28
CA GLY A 476 17.07 -3.38 18.99
C GLY A 476 17.47 -3.28 17.52
N VAL A 477 16.60 -2.79 16.63
CA VAL A 477 16.92 -2.54 15.22
C VAL A 477 16.72 -1.07 14.93
N THR A 478 17.80 -0.31 14.87
CA THR A 478 17.79 1.12 14.53
C THR A 478 18.26 1.31 13.10
N SER A 479 17.53 2.13 12.36
CA SER A 479 17.87 2.57 11.01
C SER A 479 17.96 4.10 10.97
N PHE A 480 18.81 4.63 10.10
CA PHE A 480 19.14 6.05 10.05
C PHE A 480 18.60 6.67 8.75
N ILE A 481 18.04 7.87 8.87
CA ILE A 481 17.58 8.68 7.75
C ILE A 481 18.69 9.69 7.47
N GLN A 482 19.35 9.53 6.32
CA GLN A 482 20.37 10.46 5.85
C GLN A 482 19.82 11.28 4.69
N PRO A 483 20.05 12.62 4.70
CA PRO A 483 19.71 13.44 3.56
C PRO A 483 20.60 13.08 2.38
N ALA A 484 19.97 12.89 1.22
CA ALA A 484 20.63 12.62 -0.05
C ALA A 484 20.70 13.87 -0.94
N ILE A 485 20.02 14.96 -0.54
CA ILE A 485 20.04 16.28 -1.18
C ILE A 485 19.80 17.37 -0.12
N HIS A 486 20.27 18.60 -0.39
CA HIS A 486 19.84 19.76 0.38
C HIS A 486 18.34 20.04 0.17
N PRO A 487 17.63 20.58 1.18
CA PRO A 487 16.20 20.91 1.05
C PRO A 487 15.92 21.76 -0.20
N LEU A 488 14.99 21.31 -1.04
CA LEU A 488 14.61 22.02 -2.27
C LEU A 488 13.81 23.30 -1.99
N PHE A 489 13.12 23.32 -0.86
CA PHE A 489 12.25 24.40 -0.42
C PHE A 489 12.59 24.86 1.00
N LYS A 490 12.02 25.98 1.44
CA LYS A 490 12.19 26.54 2.78
C LYS A 490 11.36 25.73 3.80
N THR A 491 11.83 24.53 4.06
CA THR A 491 11.25 23.55 4.98
C THR A 491 12.15 23.39 6.22
N ARG A 492 11.62 22.80 7.29
CA ARG A 492 12.38 22.51 8.51
C ARG A 492 11.81 21.27 9.21
N ALA A 493 12.67 20.41 9.76
CA ALA A 493 12.24 19.32 10.62
C ALA A 493 11.31 19.83 11.73
N TYR A 494 10.11 19.24 11.88
CA TYR A 494 9.13 19.68 12.88
C TYR A 494 9.66 19.51 14.31
N GLN A 495 10.58 18.58 14.52
CA GLN A 495 11.30 18.39 15.78
C GLN A 495 12.04 19.66 16.21
N THR A 496 12.59 20.44 15.27
CA THR A 496 13.19 21.75 15.58
C THR A 496 12.15 22.73 16.12
N SER A 497 10.93 22.74 15.57
CA SER A 497 9.84 23.56 16.10
C SER A 497 9.49 23.14 17.54
N LEU A 498 9.37 21.83 17.79
CA LEU A 498 9.09 21.31 19.13
C LEU A 498 10.19 21.67 20.14
N LEU A 499 11.46 21.54 19.75
CA LEU A 499 12.60 21.94 20.57
C LEU A 499 12.50 23.44 20.94
N LYS A 500 12.38 24.32 19.95
CA LYS A 500 12.32 25.78 20.17
C LYS A 500 11.14 26.19 21.03
N TRP A 501 9.95 25.64 20.77
CA TRP A 501 8.74 25.98 21.53
C TRP A 501 8.71 25.33 22.93
N SER A 502 9.58 24.35 23.20
CA SER A 502 9.82 23.83 24.55
C SER A 502 10.95 24.55 25.30
N GLY A 503 11.57 25.56 24.68
CA GLY A 503 12.66 26.35 25.28
C GLY A 503 14.07 25.82 25.02
N ASN A 504 14.24 24.90 24.05
CA ASN A 504 15.53 24.41 23.59
C ASN A 504 15.85 24.99 22.21
N ASP A 505 16.89 25.84 22.12
CA ASP A 505 17.25 26.54 20.88
C ASP A 505 18.01 25.67 19.85
N ALA A 506 18.23 24.38 20.12
CA ALA A 506 18.90 23.48 19.19
C ALA A 506 18.06 23.16 17.95
N ASP A 507 18.71 23.07 16.79
CA ASP A 507 18.13 22.47 15.60
C ASP A 507 18.19 20.93 15.70
N TYR A 508 17.22 20.24 15.08
CA TYR A 508 17.08 18.79 15.16
C TYR A 508 18.33 18.03 14.70
N ASP A 509 19.00 18.49 13.63
CA ASP A 509 20.22 17.84 13.12
C ASP A 509 21.34 17.77 14.17
N THR A 510 21.48 18.83 14.96
CA THR A 510 22.44 18.90 16.08
C THR A 510 22.00 17.97 17.19
N TYR A 511 20.72 18.03 17.59
CA TYR A 511 20.15 17.18 18.62
C TYR A 511 20.30 15.68 18.31
N PHE A 512 19.93 15.29 17.09
CA PHE A 512 20.05 13.93 16.58
C PHE A 512 21.50 13.44 16.61
N ARG A 513 22.45 14.26 16.15
CA ARG A 513 23.88 13.92 16.16
C ARG A 513 24.41 13.75 17.57
N GLU A 514 24.07 14.66 18.49
CA GLU A 514 24.48 14.59 19.88
C GLU A 514 23.89 13.36 20.59
N TYR A 515 22.61 13.06 20.36
CA TYR A 515 21.94 11.90 20.91
C TYR A 515 22.65 10.59 20.51
N TRP A 516 22.93 10.40 19.22
CA TRP A 516 23.56 9.17 18.74
C TRP A 516 25.06 9.11 19.01
N THR A 517 25.77 10.24 19.00
CA THR A 517 27.17 10.29 19.44
C THR A 517 27.28 9.95 20.93
N GLY A 518 26.35 10.43 21.76
CA GLY A 518 26.28 10.08 23.17
C GLY A 518 25.98 8.60 23.42
N LYS A 519 25.17 7.96 22.57
CA LYS A 519 24.82 6.53 22.67
C LYS A 519 25.88 5.58 22.11
N LEU A 520 26.50 5.91 20.98
CA LEU A 520 27.35 4.99 20.20
C LEU A 520 28.83 5.40 20.17
N GLY A 521 29.17 6.60 20.64
CA GLY A 521 30.46 7.23 20.34
C GLY A 521 30.59 7.64 18.87
N SER A 522 31.59 8.45 18.55
CA SER A 522 31.77 9.01 17.20
C SER A 522 32.00 7.92 16.14
N ASP A 523 32.88 6.95 16.41
CA ASP A 523 33.21 5.89 15.44
C ASP A 523 32.03 4.93 15.24
N GLY A 524 31.34 4.56 16.32
CA GLY A 524 30.16 3.71 16.27
C GLY A 524 29.01 4.37 15.51
N PHE A 525 28.79 5.67 15.71
CA PHE A 525 27.79 6.42 14.96
C PHE A 525 28.16 6.53 13.47
N ASN A 526 29.42 6.81 13.13
CA ASN A 526 29.86 6.86 11.73
C ASN A 526 29.70 5.51 11.02
N ALA A 527 30.02 4.40 11.68
CA ALA A 527 29.81 3.06 11.13
C ALA A 527 28.31 2.75 10.94
N ALA A 528 27.47 3.15 11.90
CA ALA A 528 26.02 2.99 11.81
C ALA A 528 25.40 3.82 10.67
N LEU A 529 25.89 5.04 10.45
CA LEU A 529 25.52 5.87 9.28
C LEU A 529 25.99 5.23 7.97
N GLN A 530 27.22 4.72 7.90
CA GLN A 530 27.72 4.07 6.68
C GLN A 530 26.86 2.87 6.29
N ASN A 531 26.45 2.05 7.25
CA ASN A 531 25.59 0.90 7.01
C ASN A 531 24.11 1.30 6.84
N GLY A 532 23.71 2.47 7.36
CA GLY A 532 22.33 2.96 7.44
C GLY A 532 21.44 2.20 8.42
N ILE A 533 21.95 1.12 9.03
CA ILE A 533 21.24 0.27 9.98
C ILE A 533 22.22 -0.28 11.02
N LYS A 534 21.72 -0.45 12.24
CA LYS A 534 22.36 -1.14 13.36
C LYS A 534 21.35 -2.11 13.95
N GLU A 535 21.68 -3.39 13.91
CA GLU A 535 20.87 -4.47 14.50
C GLU A 535 21.61 -5.05 15.70
N ASP A 536 20.95 -5.06 16.85
CA ASP A 536 21.44 -5.75 18.04
C ASP A 536 21.11 -7.25 17.96
N GLU A 537 22.06 -8.06 18.43
CA GLU A 537 21.79 -9.48 18.68
C GLU A 537 20.70 -9.59 19.74
N ALA A 538 19.63 -10.30 19.41
CA ALA A 538 18.61 -10.65 20.39
C ALA A 538 18.11 -12.06 20.10
N THR A 539 17.91 -12.82 21.16
CA THR A 539 17.29 -14.15 21.12
C THR A 539 15.78 -14.01 20.93
N SER A 540 15.22 -14.90 20.10
CA SER A 540 13.77 -15.00 19.97
C SER A 540 13.13 -15.36 21.32
N GLY A 541 11.99 -14.74 21.63
CA GLY A 541 11.28 -14.92 22.90
C GLY A 541 9.80 -15.15 22.69
N GLY A 542 9.21 -16.08 23.45
CA GLY A 542 7.77 -16.36 23.40
C GLY A 542 6.89 -15.35 24.15
N GLY A 543 7.49 -14.47 24.96
CA GLY A 543 6.72 -13.62 25.88
C GLY A 543 5.97 -14.43 26.94
N SER A 544 5.11 -13.76 27.71
CA SER A 544 4.30 -14.37 28.77
C SER A 544 2.83 -14.31 28.39
N TYR A 545 2.32 -15.38 27.76
CA TYR A 545 0.90 -15.47 27.40
C TYR A 545 0.00 -15.63 28.64
N SER A 546 -1.11 -14.92 28.64
CA SER A 546 -2.22 -15.02 29.58
C SER A 546 -3.54 -15.27 28.85
N GLY A 547 -4.25 -16.32 29.22
CA GLY A 547 -5.58 -16.63 28.69
C GLY A 547 -6.74 -15.92 29.40
N ALA A 548 -6.47 -14.96 30.28
CA ALA A 548 -7.49 -14.37 31.17
C ALA A 548 -8.68 -13.73 30.42
N GLY A 549 -8.43 -13.07 29.28
CA GLY A 549 -9.48 -12.44 28.46
C GLY A 549 -10.22 -13.38 27.50
N LEU A 550 -9.83 -14.65 27.40
CA LEU A 550 -10.33 -15.53 26.34
C LEU A 550 -11.83 -15.85 26.48
N ALA A 551 -12.31 -16.14 27.69
CA ALA A 551 -13.71 -16.49 27.90
C ALA A 551 -14.68 -15.35 27.55
N GLU A 552 -14.30 -14.11 27.90
CA GLU A 552 -15.05 -12.91 27.54
C GLU A 552 -15.03 -12.67 26.02
N ALA A 553 -13.86 -12.80 25.38
CA ALA A 553 -13.72 -12.65 23.95
C ALA A 553 -14.55 -13.68 23.16
N VAL A 554 -14.53 -14.96 23.57
CA VAL A 554 -15.36 -16.01 22.97
C VAL A 554 -16.84 -15.68 23.12
N SER A 555 -17.27 -15.21 24.29
CA SER A 555 -18.66 -14.84 24.54
C SER A 555 -19.09 -13.63 23.69
N ALA A 556 -18.23 -12.62 23.56
CA ALA A 556 -18.47 -11.44 22.75
C ALA A 556 -18.59 -11.79 21.26
N VAL A 557 -17.71 -12.63 20.73
CA VAL A 557 -17.74 -13.09 19.33
C VAL A 557 -18.97 -13.97 19.07
N ALA A 558 -19.31 -14.89 19.98
CA ALA A 558 -20.50 -15.72 19.84
C ALA A 558 -21.82 -14.91 19.91
N ALA A 559 -21.81 -13.80 20.65
CA ALA A 559 -22.94 -12.87 20.76
C ALA A 559 -22.99 -11.82 19.64
N ALA A 560 -21.96 -11.73 18.80
CA ALA A 560 -21.90 -10.76 17.72
C ALA A 560 -23.07 -10.96 16.74
N LYS A 561 -23.70 -9.86 16.33
CA LYS A 561 -24.83 -9.92 15.41
C LYS A 561 -24.33 -10.41 14.05
N LYS A 562 -25.03 -11.40 13.48
CA LYS A 562 -24.83 -11.77 12.08
C LYS A 562 -25.13 -10.58 11.19
N GLY A 563 -24.27 -10.32 10.21
CA GLY A 563 -24.51 -9.27 9.23
C GLY A 563 -25.80 -9.53 8.45
N SER A 564 -26.51 -8.46 8.11
CA SER A 564 -27.71 -8.51 7.27
C SER A 564 -27.42 -7.85 5.92
N GLY A 565 -28.13 -8.29 4.88
CA GLY A 565 -27.98 -7.74 3.52
C GLY A 565 -26.57 -7.93 2.95
N THR A 566 -26.16 -7.01 2.08
CA THR A 566 -24.80 -6.97 1.52
C THR A 566 -23.87 -6.21 2.48
N GLU A 567 -22.62 -6.66 2.59
CA GLU A 567 -21.58 -6.07 3.43
C GLU A 567 -20.53 -5.35 2.56
N VAL A 568 -20.08 -4.19 3.02
CA VAL A 568 -18.98 -3.43 2.40
C VAL A 568 -17.73 -3.64 3.24
N VAL A 569 -16.63 -4.04 2.60
CA VAL A 569 -15.30 -4.06 3.20
C VAL A 569 -14.43 -2.99 2.55
N LEU A 570 -13.81 -2.16 3.37
CA LEU A 570 -12.84 -1.17 2.93
C LEU A 570 -11.45 -1.79 2.97
N TYR A 571 -10.67 -1.60 1.91
CA TYR A 571 -9.33 -2.17 1.80
C TYR A 571 -8.34 -1.16 1.22
N GLN A 572 -7.05 -1.43 1.36
CA GLN A 572 -6.00 -0.63 0.73
C GLN A 572 -5.52 -1.30 -0.55
N LYS A 573 -5.28 -0.51 -1.58
CA LYS A 573 -4.50 -0.99 -2.73
C LYS A 573 -3.02 -0.95 -2.40
N VAL A 574 -2.27 -1.92 -2.93
CA VAL A 574 -0.79 -1.96 -2.80
C VAL A 574 -0.14 -0.69 -3.36
N SER A 575 -0.71 -0.09 -4.41
CA SER A 575 -0.17 1.13 -5.01
C SER A 575 -0.35 2.37 -4.14
N ILE A 576 -1.56 2.64 -3.63
CA ILE A 576 -1.91 3.92 -3.00
C ILE A 576 -1.96 3.87 -1.46
N GLY A 577 -2.09 2.68 -0.85
CA GLY A 577 -2.13 2.52 0.61
C GLY A 577 -3.29 3.32 1.23
N THR A 578 -2.98 4.12 2.26
CA THR A 578 -3.92 5.03 2.95
C THR A 578 -4.28 6.28 2.15
N GLY A 579 -3.60 6.52 1.01
CA GLY A 579 -3.76 7.72 0.19
C GLY A 579 -2.73 8.80 0.43
N ALA A 580 -1.76 8.64 1.35
CA ALA A 580 -0.74 9.66 1.60
C ALA A 580 0.10 10.00 0.35
N GLN A 581 0.35 9.02 -0.52
CA GLN A 581 1.06 9.20 -1.80
C GLN A 581 0.10 9.29 -3.01
N ALA A 582 -1.17 9.63 -2.81
CA ALA A 582 -2.14 9.74 -3.92
C ALA A 582 -1.72 10.75 -5.02
N GLY A 583 -0.87 11.72 -4.69
CA GLY A 583 -0.29 12.66 -5.66
C GLY A 583 0.81 12.07 -6.55
N ASN A 584 1.22 10.81 -6.34
CA ASN A 584 2.31 10.17 -7.07
C ASN A 584 1.81 9.48 -8.34
N PRO A 585 2.17 9.96 -9.54
CA PRO A 585 1.63 9.41 -10.79
C PRO A 585 2.16 8.01 -11.12
N TRP A 586 3.35 7.62 -10.64
CA TRP A 586 3.82 6.24 -10.82
C TRP A 586 2.93 5.24 -10.07
N LEU A 587 2.41 5.64 -8.90
CA LEU A 587 1.49 4.81 -8.13
C LEU A 587 0.07 4.83 -8.67
N GLN A 588 -0.39 5.95 -9.23
CA GLN A 588 -1.69 6.00 -9.91
C GLN A 588 -1.71 5.16 -11.20
N GLU A 589 -0.63 5.19 -11.97
CA GLU A 589 -0.45 4.41 -13.19
C GLU A 589 -0.14 2.93 -12.89
N LEU A 590 0.28 2.59 -11.66
CA LEU A 590 0.56 1.20 -11.26
C LEU A 590 -0.75 0.40 -11.20
N PRO A 591 -0.92 -0.67 -12.00
CA PRO A 591 -2.14 -1.44 -12.00
C PRO A 591 -2.32 -2.19 -10.69
N ASP A 592 -3.54 -2.14 -10.14
CA ASP A 592 -3.94 -2.96 -9.01
C ASP A 592 -3.68 -4.46 -9.32
N PRO A 593 -3.03 -5.23 -8.42
CA PRO A 593 -2.56 -6.57 -8.75
C PRO A 593 -3.68 -7.55 -9.11
N VAL A 594 -4.88 -7.34 -8.57
CA VAL A 594 -6.04 -8.22 -8.76
C VAL A 594 -6.87 -7.77 -9.96
N SER A 595 -7.33 -6.53 -9.95
CA SER A 595 -8.27 -5.98 -10.95
C SER A 595 -7.60 -5.35 -12.17
N LYS A 596 -6.29 -5.11 -12.11
CA LYS A 596 -5.48 -4.47 -13.17
C LYS A 596 -5.93 -3.06 -13.54
N ALA A 597 -6.73 -2.44 -12.69
CA ALA A 597 -7.21 -1.09 -12.87
C ALA A 597 -6.22 -0.04 -12.32
N THR A 598 -6.20 1.12 -12.94
CA THR A 598 -5.33 2.27 -12.59
C THR A 598 -6.18 3.52 -12.34
N TRP A 599 -5.56 4.53 -11.72
CA TRP A 599 -6.09 5.86 -11.43
C TRP A 599 -7.29 5.94 -10.49
N ASP A 600 -8.31 5.06 -10.55
CA ASP A 600 -9.55 5.26 -9.80
C ASP A 600 -9.77 4.24 -8.67
N ASN A 601 -10.65 4.55 -7.71
CA ASN A 601 -11.30 3.51 -6.91
C ASN A 601 -12.62 3.06 -7.52
N TYR A 602 -13.10 1.91 -7.05
CA TYR A 602 -14.23 1.20 -7.63
C TYR A 602 -14.76 0.21 -6.59
N ALA A 603 -15.99 -0.24 -6.80
CA ALA A 603 -16.58 -1.31 -6.02
C ALA A 603 -16.34 -2.66 -6.70
N LEU A 604 -15.59 -3.53 -6.03
CA LEU A 604 -15.43 -4.93 -6.42
C LEU A 604 -16.64 -5.72 -5.98
N ILE A 605 -17.30 -6.40 -6.91
CA ILE A 605 -18.48 -7.23 -6.63
C ILE A 605 -18.30 -8.65 -7.16
N SER A 606 -19.09 -9.58 -6.63
CA SER A 606 -19.14 -10.94 -7.12
C SER A 606 -19.88 -11.07 -8.46
N ILE A 607 -19.56 -12.12 -9.21
CA ILE A 607 -20.27 -12.46 -10.45
C ILE A 607 -21.78 -12.71 -10.20
N PRO A 608 -22.20 -13.44 -9.12
CA PRO A 608 -23.61 -13.53 -8.74
C PRO A 608 -24.26 -12.17 -8.45
N LYS A 609 -23.60 -11.29 -7.70
CA LYS A 609 -24.13 -9.95 -7.36
C LYS A 609 -24.32 -9.10 -8.61
N ALA A 610 -23.38 -9.16 -9.56
CA ALA A 610 -23.52 -8.47 -10.84
C ALA A 610 -24.79 -8.93 -11.59
N LYS A 611 -25.08 -10.24 -11.60
CA LYS A 611 -26.29 -10.79 -12.23
C LYS A 611 -27.57 -10.34 -11.51
N GLU A 612 -27.57 -10.31 -10.17
CA GLU A 612 -28.67 -9.81 -9.35
C GLU A 612 -29.01 -8.35 -9.68
N LEU A 613 -27.99 -7.52 -9.90
CA LEU A 613 -28.12 -6.11 -10.29
C LEU A 613 -28.47 -5.89 -11.78
N GLY A 614 -28.73 -6.96 -12.53
CA GLY A 614 -29.01 -6.91 -13.97
C GLY A 614 -27.82 -6.43 -14.80
N ILE A 615 -26.60 -6.48 -14.25
CA ILE A 615 -25.40 -6.04 -14.93
C ILE A 615 -24.93 -7.11 -15.90
N LYS A 616 -24.91 -6.76 -17.19
CA LYS A 616 -24.38 -7.62 -18.24
C LYS A 616 -22.85 -7.63 -18.16
N LEU A 617 -22.30 -8.79 -17.86
CA LEU A 617 -20.87 -9.07 -17.97
C LEU A 617 -20.56 -9.33 -19.44
N ASN A 618 -20.46 -8.28 -20.25
CA ASN A 618 -20.05 -8.39 -21.65
C ASN A 618 -18.51 -8.39 -21.73
N ASN A 619 -17.97 -9.33 -22.51
CA ASN A 619 -16.61 -9.21 -23.04
C ASN A 619 -16.72 -8.39 -24.32
N ASP A 620 -16.99 -7.10 -24.16
CA ASP A 620 -16.89 -6.21 -25.29
C ASP A 620 -15.42 -6.10 -25.67
N TYR A 621 -15.09 -6.42 -26.92
CA TYR A 621 -13.73 -6.25 -27.46
C TYR A 621 -13.37 -4.76 -27.64
N GLU A 622 -14.31 -3.87 -27.31
CA GLU A 622 -14.11 -2.41 -27.31
C GLU A 622 -12.78 -1.98 -26.71
N TYR A 623 -12.22 -0.93 -27.31
CA TYR A 623 -10.95 -0.36 -26.89
C TYR A 623 -11.03 0.22 -25.46
N TYR A 624 -12.22 0.66 -25.00
CA TYR A 624 -12.49 1.23 -23.66
C TYR A 624 -13.86 0.82 -23.07
N PRO A 625 -14.03 -0.42 -22.56
CA PRO A 625 -15.33 -0.83 -22.03
C PRO A 625 -15.67 -0.01 -20.79
N GLN A 626 -16.65 0.89 -20.92
CA GLN A 626 -17.16 1.65 -19.78
C GLN A 626 -17.78 0.69 -18.75
N LYS A 627 -17.59 0.99 -17.48
CA LYS A 627 -18.06 0.17 -16.35
C LYS A 627 -19.38 0.73 -15.82
N PRO A 628 -20.36 -0.12 -15.48
CA PRO A 628 -21.60 0.34 -14.87
C PRO A 628 -21.35 1.11 -13.59
N LEU A 629 -22.12 2.18 -13.37
CA LEU A 629 -22.17 2.90 -12.11
C LEU A 629 -23.28 2.31 -11.23
N VAL A 630 -22.94 2.05 -9.97
CA VAL A 630 -23.91 1.59 -8.97
C VAL A 630 -23.95 2.58 -7.83
N LYS A 631 -25.16 2.94 -7.43
CA LYS A 631 -25.42 3.66 -6.19
C LYS A 631 -25.37 2.66 -5.03
N ILE A 632 -24.48 2.90 -4.08
CA ILE A 632 -24.30 2.12 -2.87
C ILE A 632 -24.79 2.97 -1.71
N THR A 633 -25.82 2.50 -1.01
CA THR A 633 -26.35 3.16 0.19
C THR A 633 -26.04 2.29 1.40
N VAL A 634 -25.24 2.81 2.33
CA VAL A 634 -24.82 2.10 3.55
C VAL A 634 -24.60 3.11 4.69
N GLY A 635 -25.04 2.77 5.91
CA GLY A 635 -24.86 3.66 7.07
C GLY A 635 -25.52 5.05 6.94
N GLY A 636 -26.57 5.17 6.11
CA GLY A 636 -27.24 6.45 5.82
C GLY A 636 -26.49 7.34 4.83
N LYS A 637 -25.48 6.82 4.13
CA LYS A 637 -24.67 7.54 3.14
C LYS A 637 -24.85 6.92 1.76
N ASP A 638 -24.86 7.78 0.76
CA ASP A 638 -24.96 7.42 -0.65
C ASP A 638 -23.62 7.64 -1.34
N LEU A 639 -23.18 6.66 -2.11
CA LEU A 639 -21.94 6.64 -2.88
C LEU A 639 -22.27 6.16 -4.30
N ILE A 640 -21.67 6.74 -5.34
CA ILE A 640 -21.84 6.26 -6.72
C ILE A 640 -20.47 5.86 -7.26
N LEU A 641 -20.21 4.56 -7.40
CA LEU A 641 -18.91 4.07 -7.90
C LEU A 641 -19.07 3.18 -9.14
N PRO A 642 -18.04 3.16 -10.01
CA PRO A 642 -17.93 2.14 -11.04
C PRO A 642 -17.72 0.77 -10.38
N ILE A 643 -18.34 -0.25 -10.97
CA ILE A 643 -18.23 -1.63 -10.48
C ILE A 643 -17.29 -2.46 -11.36
N LEU A 644 -16.47 -3.28 -10.71
CA LEU A 644 -15.70 -4.34 -11.37
C LEU A 644 -16.11 -5.68 -10.78
N ALA A 645 -16.60 -6.59 -11.63
CA ALA A 645 -16.97 -7.92 -11.19
C ALA A 645 -15.75 -8.84 -11.18
N ILE A 646 -15.38 -9.35 -10.01
CA ILE A 646 -14.19 -10.18 -9.80
C ILE A 646 -14.60 -11.60 -9.40
N PRO A 647 -14.12 -12.65 -10.11
CA PRO A 647 -14.30 -14.03 -9.67
C PRO A 647 -13.64 -14.27 -8.30
N GLY A 648 -14.26 -15.11 -7.46
CA GLY A 648 -13.73 -15.43 -6.13
C GLY A 648 -14.11 -14.46 -5.01
N MET A 649 -14.91 -13.44 -5.29
CA MET A 649 -15.60 -12.63 -4.27
C MET A 649 -16.70 -13.42 -3.56
N GLN A 650 -16.89 -13.20 -2.24
CA GLN A 650 -18.08 -13.66 -1.53
C GLN A 650 -19.32 -12.97 -2.10
N ALA A 651 -20.44 -13.71 -2.22
CA ALA A 651 -21.61 -13.28 -2.98
C ALA A 651 -22.21 -11.95 -2.52
N ASP A 652 -22.27 -11.72 -1.22
CA ASP A 652 -22.87 -10.56 -0.54
C ASP A 652 -21.81 -9.66 0.10
N THR A 653 -20.59 -9.65 -0.45
CA THR A 653 -19.51 -8.76 -0.03
C THR A 653 -19.09 -7.87 -1.19
N ILE A 654 -18.91 -6.59 -0.90
CA ILE A 654 -18.39 -5.58 -1.82
C ILE A 654 -17.10 -5.06 -1.22
N ALA A 655 -16.04 -4.95 -2.03
CA ALA A 655 -14.80 -4.33 -1.57
C ALA A 655 -14.58 -2.98 -2.24
N ILE A 656 -14.23 -1.95 -1.46
CA ILE A 656 -13.98 -0.60 -1.96
C ILE A 656 -12.64 -0.11 -1.41
N ALA A 657 -11.78 0.39 -2.30
CA ALA A 657 -10.46 0.86 -1.90
C ALA A 657 -10.54 2.24 -1.24
N VAL A 658 -9.86 2.41 -0.10
CA VAL A 658 -9.52 3.72 0.49
C VAL A 658 -8.34 4.36 -0.26
N GLY A 659 -8.05 5.63 0.03
CA GLY A 659 -6.87 6.32 -0.49
C GLY A 659 -7.10 7.24 -1.70
N TYR A 660 -8.36 7.43 -2.10
CA TYR A 660 -8.79 8.24 -3.26
C TYR A 660 -9.77 9.35 -2.84
N GLY A 661 -10.13 10.25 -3.76
CA GLY A 661 -11.00 11.39 -3.48
C GLY A 661 -10.31 12.46 -2.61
N ARG A 662 -9.05 12.75 -2.92
CA ARG A 662 -8.26 13.81 -2.26
C ARG A 662 -8.67 15.20 -2.76
N ASN A 663 -8.39 16.24 -1.98
CA ASN A 663 -8.58 17.63 -2.42
C ASN A 663 -7.64 18.02 -3.58
N ASP A 664 -8.02 19.05 -4.35
CA ASP A 664 -7.23 19.53 -5.49
C ASP A 664 -5.86 20.06 -5.08
N ALA A 665 -5.75 20.63 -3.87
CA ALA A 665 -4.51 21.15 -3.32
C ALA A 665 -3.46 20.06 -3.02
N SER A 666 -3.87 18.79 -2.95
CA SER A 666 -2.95 17.64 -2.86
C SER A 666 -2.18 17.35 -4.16
N GLY A 667 -2.61 17.94 -5.28
CA GLY A 667 -1.91 17.93 -6.57
C GLY A 667 -2.75 17.41 -7.74
N VAL A 668 -2.39 17.83 -8.96
CA VAL A 668 -3.12 17.47 -10.21
C VAL A 668 -3.32 15.98 -10.42
N THR A 669 -2.41 15.16 -9.91
CA THR A 669 -2.47 13.70 -10.01
C THR A 669 -3.59 13.11 -9.15
N ALA A 670 -3.91 13.73 -8.01
CA ALA A 670 -4.92 13.26 -7.06
C ALA A 670 -6.27 13.97 -7.23
N ALA A 671 -6.27 15.16 -7.82
CA ALA A 671 -7.43 16.02 -8.02
C ALA A 671 -8.50 15.36 -8.90
N GLY A 672 -9.73 15.26 -8.38
CA GLY A 672 -10.88 14.72 -9.12
C GLY A 672 -10.82 13.21 -9.40
N ILE A 673 -9.96 12.47 -8.70
CA ILE A 673 -9.72 11.05 -8.92
C ILE A 673 -10.32 10.21 -7.79
N GLY A 674 -11.31 9.37 -8.15
CA GLY A 674 -12.06 8.52 -7.22
C GLY A 674 -12.82 9.26 -6.13
N GLN A 675 -13.29 8.51 -5.13
CA GLN A 675 -14.09 9.05 -4.03
C GLN A 675 -13.51 8.64 -2.67
N ASN A 676 -13.59 9.55 -1.70
CA ASN A 676 -13.24 9.24 -0.32
C ASN A 676 -14.31 8.34 0.29
N VAL A 677 -13.89 7.22 0.89
CA VAL A 677 -14.76 6.23 1.53
C VAL A 677 -14.37 5.94 2.99
N TYR A 678 -13.41 6.69 3.55
CA TYR A 678 -13.06 6.59 4.97
C TYR A 678 -14.24 6.88 5.89
N ASP A 679 -15.19 7.68 5.41
CA ASP A 679 -16.37 8.07 6.15
C ASP A 679 -17.38 6.92 6.32
N LEU A 680 -17.20 5.79 5.63
CA LEU A 680 -17.96 4.56 5.84
C LEU A 680 -17.46 3.75 7.04
N VAL A 681 -16.21 3.96 7.49
CA VAL A 681 -15.67 3.29 8.69
C VAL A 681 -16.57 3.53 9.91
N GLN A 682 -16.68 2.55 10.80
CA GLN A 682 -17.55 2.65 11.99
C GLN A 682 -16.77 2.46 13.28
N TYR A 683 -16.94 3.38 14.23
CA TYR A 683 -16.43 3.18 15.59
C TYR A 683 -17.41 2.31 16.40
N ASN A 684 -16.94 1.19 16.93
CA ASN A 684 -17.75 0.22 17.68
C ASN A 684 -17.76 0.46 19.20
N GLY A 685 -17.18 1.57 19.66
CA GLY A 685 -17.02 1.89 21.08
C GLY A 685 -15.68 1.49 21.68
N THR A 686 -14.85 0.74 20.95
CA THR A 686 -13.46 0.42 21.35
C THR A 686 -12.48 0.65 20.21
N THR A 687 -12.77 0.11 19.03
CA THR A 687 -11.96 0.21 17.82
C THR A 687 -12.79 0.69 16.62
N VAL A 688 -12.15 0.93 15.49
CA VAL A 688 -12.82 1.17 14.21
C VAL A 688 -12.91 -0.09 13.35
N ASP A 689 -14.07 -0.30 12.74
CA ASP A 689 -14.36 -1.39 11.81
C ASP A 689 -14.33 -0.89 10.37
N PHE A 690 -13.52 -1.55 9.55
CA PHE A 690 -13.43 -1.33 8.10
C PHE A 690 -14.46 -2.15 7.31
N ALA A 691 -15.36 -2.84 8.00
CA ALA A 691 -16.46 -3.59 7.40
C ALA A 691 -17.80 -3.11 7.93
N VAL A 692 -18.77 -2.92 7.04
CA VAL A 692 -20.09 -2.37 7.37
C VAL A 692 -21.18 -3.23 6.75
N SER A 693 -22.21 -3.55 7.54
CA SER A 693 -23.36 -4.34 7.09
C SER A 693 -24.53 -3.48 6.61
N GLY A 694 -25.47 -4.13 5.90
CA GLY A 694 -26.73 -3.50 5.50
C GLY A 694 -26.63 -2.57 4.30
N ALA A 695 -25.64 -2.78 3.42
CA ALA A 695 -25.55 -2.03 2.18
C ALA A 695 -26.65 -2.44 1.20
N THR A 696 -27.19 -1.45 0.50
CA THR A 696 -28.14 -1.61 -0.60
C THR A 696 -27.55 -1.06 -1.88
N LEU A 697 -27.84 -1.72 -3.00
CA LEU A 697 -27.20 -1.45 -4.28
C LEU A 697 -28.27 -1.23 -5.33
N GLU A 698 -28.13 -0.14 -6.06
CA GLU A 698 -29.01 0.22 -7.17
C GLU A 698 -28.16 0.48 -8.42
N ASN A 699 -28.45 -0.26 -9.49
CA ASN A 699 -27.83 0.01 -10.78
C ASN A 699 -28.40 1.32 -11.34
N THR A 700 -27.54 2.32 -11.50
CA THR A 700 -27.95 3.66 -11.95
C THR A 700 -28.35 3.69 -13.43
N GLY A 701 -27.91 2.70 -14.21
CA GLY A 701 -28.00 2.71 -15.68
C GLY A 701 -26.87 3.50 -16.37
N ASP A 702 -26.14 4.33 -15.62
CA ASP A 702 -25.02 5.11 -16.12
C ASP A 702 -23.73 4.28 -16.20
N LYS A 703 -22.75 4.80 -16.93
CA LYS A 703 -21.43 4.16 -17.10
C LYS A 703 -20.30 5.15 -16.88
N TYR A 704 -19.15 4.64 -16.45
CA TYR A 704 -17.94 5.41 -16.15
C TYR A 704 -16.69 4.74 -16.73
N LYS A 705 -15.66 5.51 -17.05
CA LYS A 705 -14.42 4.99 -17.64
C LYS A 705 -13.43 4.59 -16.54
N ILE A 706 -13.14 3.30 -16.43
CA ILE A 706 -12.02 2.79 -15.62
C ILE A 706 -10.91 2.34 -16.56
N ALA A 707 -9.68 2.84 -16.35
CA ALA A 707 -8.51 2.38 -17.05
C ALA A 707 -8.09 1.00 -16.51
N GLN A 708 -7.91 0.01 -17.40
CA GLN A 708 -7.39 -1.32 -17.06
C GLN A 708 -6.28 -1.70 -18.03
N THR A 709 -5.16 -2.20 -17.52
CA THR A 709 -4.03 -2.65 -18.35
C THR A 709 -4.21 -4.06 -18.92
N GLN A 710 -5.13 -4.83 -18.35
CA GLN A 710 -5.48 -6.18 -18.79
C GLN A 710 -6.99 -6.26 -19.09
N LYS A 711 -7.32 -6.81 -20.26
CA LYS A 711 -8.73 -7.03 -20.68
C LYS A 711 -9.17 -8.49 -20.56
N HIS A 712 -8.25 -9.42 -20.81
CA HIS A 712 -8.53 -10.86 -20.77
C HIS A 712 -8.02 -11.42 -19.45
N ASN A 713 -8.92 -11.94 -18.62
CA ASN A 713 -8.59 -12.45 -17.27
C ASN A 713 -8.44 -13.97 -17.23
N SER A 714 -8.48 -14.64 -18.38
CA SER A 714 -8.19 -16.07 -18.54
C SER A 714 -7.01 -16.25 -19.49
N TYR A 715 -6.14 -17.22 -19.18
CA TYR A 715 -5.04 -17.62 -20.07
C TYR A 715 -5.46 -18.65 -21.12
N GLU A 716 -6.75 -19.02 -21.19
CA GLU A 716 -7.34 -19.88 -22.24
C GLU A 716 -6.58 -21.20 -22.47
N ASN A 717 -6.03 -21.80 -21.41
CA ASN A 717 -5.20 -23.00 -21.45
C ASN A 717 -3.92 -22.90 -22.29
N ARG A 718 -3.41 -21.68 -22.54
CA ARG A 718 -2.14 -21.42 -23.23
C ARG A 718 -0.95 -21.79 -22.34
N LYS A 719 -0.41 -23.00 -22.54
CA LYS A 719 0.70 -23.58 -21.74
C LYS A 719 2.03 -22.87 -21.95
N GLU A 720 2.13 -21.99 -22.93
CA GLU A 720 3.29 -21.15 -23.22
C GLU A 720 3.38 -19.93 -22.30
N VAL A 721 2.26 -19.56 -21.63
CA VAL A 721 2.19 -18.37 -20.76
C VAL A 721 2.53 -18.72 -19.31
N VAL A 722 1.77 -19.63 -18.70
CA VAL A 722 2.00 -20.13 -17.34
C VAL A 722 1.77 -21.63 -17.33
N ARG A 723 2.63 -22.35 -16.59
CA ARG A 723 2.50 -23.78 -16.34
C ARG A 723 2.40 -24.05 -14.86
N GLU A 724 1.36 -24.77 -14.50
CA GLU A 724 1.05 -25.07 -13.11
C GLU A 724 1.06 -26.58 -12.91
N THR A 725 1.56 -27.01 -11.76
CA THR A 725 1.48 -28.40 -11.29
C THR A 725 1.35 -28.38 -9.77
N THR A 726 0.84 -29.45 -9.18
CA THR A 726 0.77 -29.56 -7.72
C THR A 726 2.09 -30.11 -7.17
N LEU A 727 2.43 -29.79 -5.91
CA LEU A 727 3.59 -30.39 -5.24
C LEU A 727 3.50 -31.92 -5.22
N LYS A 728 2.29 -32.49 -5.06
CA LYS A 728 2.07 -33.94 -5.13
C LYS A 728 2.43 -34.52 -6.50
N SER A 729 1.97 -33.88 -7.57
CA SER A 729 2.29 -34.27 -8.95
C SER A 729 3.78 -34.10 -9.26
N PHE A 730 4.39 -33.01 -8.81
CA PHE A 730 5.83 -32.76 -8.96
C PHE A 730 6.67 -33.82 -8.23
N LYS A 731 6.31 -34.20 -7.00
CA LYS A 731 6.96 -35.30 -6.26
C LYS A 731 6.86 -36.64 -6.97
N ALA A 732 5.68 -36.93 -7.54
CA ALA A 732 5.46 -38.18 -8.27
C ALA A 732 6.16 -38.20 -9.65
N SER A 733 6.37 -37.04 -10.25
CA SER A 733 6.99 -36.88 -11.57
C SER A 733 7.77 -35.56 -11.65
N PRO A 734 9.03 -35.53 -11.18
CA PRO A 734 9.85 -34.31 -11.14
C PRO A 734 10.11 -33.70 -12.53
N THR A 735 10.03 -34.53 -13.58
CA THR A 735 10.25 -34.12 -14.97
C THR A 735 9.01 -33.49 -15.63
N VAL A 736 7.87 -33.34 -14.92
CA VAL A 736 6.61 -32.85 -15.49
C VAL A 736 6.71 -31.49 -16.19
N ILE A 737 7.65 -30.63 -15.78
CA ILE A 737 7.95 -29.36 -16.47
C ILE A 737 9.09 -29.52 -17.50
N PRO A 738 10.26 -30.11 -17.16
CA PRO A 738 11.34 -30.37 -18.13
C PRO A 738 10.96 -31.18 -19.37
N ASP A 739 10.03 -32.13 -19.27
CA ASP A 739 9.66 -33.05 -20.35
C ASP A 739 9.21 -32.34 -21.62
N PHE A 740 8.62 -31.15 -21.49
CA PHE A 740 8.30 -30.33 -22.66
C PHE A 740 9.53 -29.73 -23.32
N SER A 741 10.46 -29.19 -22.53
CA SER A 741 11.73 -28.66 -23.07
C SER A 741 12.52 -29.78 -23.74
N ASN A 742 12.57 -30.96 -23.13
CA ASN A 742 13.18 -32.16 -23.70
C ASN A 742 12.49 -32.57 -25.00
N LYS A 743 11.16 -32.52 -25.04
CA LYS A 743 10.41 -32.81 -26.27
C LYS A 743 10.67 -31.81 -27.38
N LEU A 744 10.76 -30.51 -27.07
CA LEU A 744 11.17 -29.51 -28.06
C LEU A 744 12.60 -29.76 -28.55
N GLU A 745 13.50 -30.19 -27.69
CA GLU A 745 14.86 -30.56 -28.07
C GLU A 745 14.88 -31.78 -29.01
N GLU A 746 14.10 -32.82 -28.71
CA GLU A 746 13.94 -33.99 -29.59
C GLU A 746 13.32 -33.62 -30.95
N ASP A 747 12.20 -32.90 -30.93
CA ASP A 747 11.41 -32.58 -32.12
C ASP A 747 12.15 -31.61 -33.05
N PHE A 748 12.97 -30.70 -32.51
CA PHE A 748 13.58 -29.62 -33.28
C PHE A 748 15.11 -29.69 -33.31
N TYR A 749 15.76 -29.72 -32.15
CA TYR A 749 17.22 -29.60 -32.04
C TYR A 749 17.95 -30.84 -32.57
N ASN A 750 17.54 -32.02 -32.14
CA ASN A 750 18.13 -33.29 -32.57
C ASN A 750 17.85 -33.57 -34.04
N ASN A 751 16.63 -33.28 -34.51
CA ASN A 751 16.26 -33.37 -35.93
C ASN A 751 17.03 -32.39 -36.82
N SER A 752 17.62 -31.35 -36.23
CA SER A 752 18.53 -30.41 -36.91
C SER A 752 20.00 -30.83 -36.79
N GLY A 753 20.29 -32.08 -36.48
CA GLY A 753 21.67 -32.61 -36.33
C GLY A 753 22.41 -32.05 -35.12
N GLY A 754 21.69 -31.67 -34.06
CA GLY A 754 22.27 -31.03 -32.87
C GLY A 754 22.76 -29.60 -33.12
N ASN A 755 22.30 -28.96 -34.19
CA ASN A 755 22.60 -27.55 -34.47
C ASN A 755 21.37 -26.85 -35.09
N PHE A 756 20.33 -26.64 -34.27
CA PHE A 756 19.12 -25.93 -34.71
C PHE A 756 19.42 -24.55 -35.30
N ARG A 757 20.36 -23.81 -34.70
CA ARG A 757 20.70 -22.43 -35.13
C ARG A 757 21.53 -22.38 -36.42
N GLY A 758 22.22 -23.45 -36.80
CA GLY A 758 22.92 -23.52 -38.09
C GLY A 758 22.08 -24.13 -39.20
N ASN A 759 21.20 -25.09 -38.85
CA ASN A 759 20.54 -25.95 -39.84
C ASN A 759 19.04 -25.65 -40.02
N ALA A 760 18.38 -24.96 -39.07
CA ALA A 760 16.94 -24.70 -39.11
C ALA A 760 16.54 -23.21 -39.18
N THR A 761 17.50 -22.29 -39.22
CA THR A 761 17.26 -20.84 -39.40
C THR A 761 18.00 -20.32 -40.62
N LEU A 762 17.38 -19.37 -41.31
CA LEU A 762 17.99 -18.66 -42.45
C LEU A 762 18.99 -17.57 -42.01
N TYR A 763 19.02 -17.24 -40.72
CA TYR A 763 19.91 -16.22 -40.16
C TYR A 763 21.26 -16.82 -39.74
N PRO A 764 22.38 -16.13 -40.00
CA PRO A 764 23.70 -16.58 -39.54
C PRO A 764 23.79 -16.60 -38.02
N ASP A 765 24.58 -17.54 -37.49
CA ASP A 765 24.69 -17.76 -36.05
C ASP A 765 25.24 -16.51 -35.33
N PRO A 766 24.47 -15.87 -34.43
CA PRO A 766 24.95 -14.72 -33.67
C PRO A 766 26.09 -15.07 -32.70
N GLU A 767 26.35 -16.35 -32.40
CA GLU A 767 27.53 -16.77 -31.63
C GLU A 767 28.84 -16.44 -32.33
N THR A 768 28.82 -16.23 -33.66
CA THR A 768 29.97 -15.70 -34.41
C THR A 768 30.23 -14.20 -34.15
N ARG A 769 29.32 -13.49 -33.48
CA ARG A 769 29.36 -12.04 -33.22
C ARG A 769 29.42 -11.67 -31.73
N MET A 770 29.22 -12.61 -30.82
CA MET A 770 29.17 -12.35 -29.36
C MET A 770 30.35 -13.03 -28.67
N THR A 771 31.40 -12.27 -28.36
CA THR A 771 32.64 -12.84 -27.83
C THR A 771 32.76 -12.88 -26.30
N GLU A 772 32.01 -12.11 -25.50
CA GLU A 772 32.45 -11.93 -24.09
C GLU A 772 31.42 -12.04 -22.93
N LEU A 773 30.09 -11.91 -23.09
CA LEU A 773 29.12 -12.21 -22.00
C LEU A 773 27.73 -12.63 -22.52
N ARG A 774 27.12 -13.67 -21.93
CA ARG A 774 25.72 -14.09 -22.20
C ARG A 774 24.83 -13.74 -21.00
N TRP A 775 23.95 -12.74 -21.17
CA TRP A 775 23.00 -12.34 -20.12
C TRP A 775 21.72 -13.19 -20.16
N GLY A 776 21.30 -13.69 -19.01
CA GLY A 776 20.05 -14.42 -18.84
C GLY A 776 19.31 -13.94 -17.59
N MET A 777 17.98 -14.09 -17.58
CA MET A 777 17.12 -13.78 -16.45
C MET A 777 16.23 -14.98 -16.18
N SER A 778 16.15 -15.39 -14.92
CA SER A 778 15.25 -16.43 -14.46
C SER A 778 14.29 -15.83 -13.44
N ILE A 779 12.99 -16.03 -13.65
CA ILE A 779 11.94 -15.56 -12.76
C ILE A 779 11.31 -16.78 -12.12
N ASP A 780 11.42 -16.88 -10.80
CA ASP A 780 10.73 -17.89 -10.02
C ASP A 780 9.28 -17.46 -9.78
N MET A 781 8.36 -18.05 -10.54
CA MET A 781 6.94 -17.74 -10.46
C MET A 781 6.30 -18.17 -9.14
N ASN A 782 6.89 -19.08 -8.36
CA ASN A 782 6.39 -19.41 -7.02
C ASN A 782 6.65 -18.30 -6.00
N ALA A 783 7.67 -17.46 -6.25
CA ALA A 783 8.00 -16.30 -5.43
C ALA A 783 7.43 -14.99 -6.00
N CYS A 784 6.79 -15.02 -7.17
CA CYS A 784 6.14 -13.84 -7.75
C CYS A 784 4.70 -13.75 -7.27
N TYR A 785 4.41 -12.75 -6.43
CA TYR A 785 3.09 -12.60 -5.80
C TYR A 785 2.34 -11.33 -6.22
N GLY A 786 2.88 -10.55 -7.16
CA GLY A 786 2.19 -9.39 -7.74
C GLY A 786 2.40 -8.05 -7.03
N CYS A 787 3.46 -7.87 -6.23
CA CYS A 787 3.69 -6.64 -5.43
C CYS A 787 3.78 -5.31 -6.21
N GLY A 788 3.96 -5.35 -7.54
CA GLY A 788 4.14 -4.15 -8.37
C GLY A 788 5.49 -3.45 -8.23
N ALA A 789 6.33 -3.81 -7.25
CA ALA A 789 7.62 -3.14 -7.02
C ALA A 789 8.57 -3.25 -8.21
N CYS A 790 8.56 -4.38 -8.93
CA CYS A 790 9.35 -4.60 -10.15
C CYS A 790 8.88 -3.80 -11.37
N VAL A 791 7.65 -3.27 -11.34
CA VAL A 791 7.11 -2.41 -12.41
C VAL A 791 7.54 -0.96 -12.19
N VAL A 792 7.61 -0.52 -10.92
CA VAL A 792 8.03 0.84 -10.55
C VAL A 792 9.56 0.99 -10.58
N ALA A 793 10.29 -0.05 -10.17
CA ALA A 793 11.76 -0.07 -10.13
C ALA A 793 12.39 -0.07 -11.52
#